data_AF-Q1I9F1-F1
#
_entry.id   AF-Q1I9F1-F1
#
_cell.length_a   1.000
_cell.length_b   1.000
_cell.length_c   1.000
_cell.angle_alpha   90.00
_cell.angle_beta   90.00
_cell.angle_gamma   90.00
#
_symmetry.space_group_name_H-M   'P 1'
#
loop_
_entity.id
_entity.type
_entity.pdbx_description
1 polymer ?
#
loop_
_entity_poly.entity_id
_entity_poly.type
_entity_poly.pdbx_seq_one_letter_code
_entity_poly.pdbx_strand_id
1 'polypeptide(L)'
;MPNDIPHQLLLQQRLPTWAHQATAKQWRLLTNALAPVQGTTEQPPGWFANAAPDLREQLQASQSRLVRSQQALARAIKPLRQISEFAEPLLADRLHTEHGFDHPLRNTELIRIHHRWTHQVDVAHHERSTLLEAALHNFADNLTFSRDSALAPSEGIQVHKTTVTGQTTLGDSETWVDVAMASETYTIAALGLSPEDFARTCRELDLGQRYQDHLASVFAPSKVAKLSKQVYRDQLRLAADIGFLRHRLTGAALDTLKTLLDSGTSLPCTRLSLFDIPLHEVLIMDAGESGLLVSLPGQDQALRQFTGMDSVHEQLCNDLLDAAFRQRFLDYVPRLQQATFLDRLRQNLDANGKSPTDQHWPRRAQADLHMAQLPVTGEIFDFLHNDHVARLQAEARLFAVPTADADERERKRRLALWESAGLDALMIAGFFVPAVGTFMLAVTAFQLLDEAYEGYEAWHAGDRHLALRHLEAVGLNLGLMAGLHVAGKVLPRLFNSPLLEGLDPITLDDGSQRLRKPDLVAYQSPVELPDTVRPNAKGQYLHQGQHFIRIEGSTYRQALDSTTGRWRIVHPQQDDAYRPWLEHNDEGAWHVDQEEPQRWSDIQLLRRLGPGLGLEAFDDAELLAALDISGVDRARLQEVYLANQPTPALLADTLVRMEMARGLPELGSEALESLYASQAASTMEQQLMQACPRLTTPLARRLVARLSAQERSAWVTGDQLPPWLLTQAAETQGQLPIVRAMEGLYYPALTSPDSERLMLDCLERLPGNAGELRIELRQSRPDGNLLASTGPEQARWRRVLIKSADGFEVYTGDRPVAGRPHRSLLDALHETLPEAKRESLQADSSEVLGGLLRQQAVQARGDWPHRLWGLKRPSPRPGLRGGKPLTAQPVLQSPRNALFARYRRLYPRVSDRQISQVFANWRQRLIAPQAELLVRERSLRDLRERLGAWAGEIPRRRRAARAILNAWRRNTFAWLIDGRALHSLDLSGLALENRDIADLMLSEGFTHIEDLNLSDNAALSHLPEPLLSAFPRLTRLSLGNCRFTHPPHVAEPSQLTWLDMESNRVTWDDRAQAALDRLPNLALLDLSGNPLLRAPALDRLPGLRSLMLNNAHLSELPSGLGQLRQALLLDLSSNTFERLPTGFEVPPDVGNPLALESDWLNPVIREQIENYYQQHGIDLLVSDFDYQELLHDASPARLGLWQKLPLHYRRDLRAILDSTPFDRDPAATREALWQRIIRMDNDPAFLQYALDRPAAELLDL
;
A
#
# COMPACT_ATOMS: atom_id res chain seq x y z
N MET A 1 -22.37 25.93 -4.36
CA MET A 1 -21.51 25.93 -5.56
C MET A 1 -20.69 24.65 -5.51
N PRO A 2 -20.93 23.63 -6.35
CA PRO A 2 -20.15 22.40 -6.31
C PRO A 2 -19.00 22.48 -7.32
N ASN A 3 -17.91 23.14 -6.95
CA ASN A 3 -16.64 23.14 -7.67
C ASN A 3 -15.55 22.85 -6.64
N ASP A 4 -15.27 21.59 -6.32
CA ASP A 4 -14.09 21.22 -5.51
C ASP A 4 -13.70 19.75 -5.76
N ILE A 5 -13.66 19.33 -7.03
CA ILE A 5 -12.94 18.11 -7.42
C ILE A 5 -11.65 18.55 -8.16
N PRO A 6 -10.47 18.27 -7.60
CA PRO A 6 -9.20 18.62 -8.24
C PRO A 6 -9.13 18.11 -9.67
N HIS A 7 -8.78 18.99 -10.62
CA HIS A 7 -8.56 18.67 -12.04
C HIS A 7 -9.75 18.08 -12.81
N GLN A 8 -10.98 18.16 -12.28
CA GLN A 8 -12.16 17.56 -12.91
C GLN A 8 -12.33 17.97 -14.38
N LEU A 9 -12.21 19.26 -14.69
CA LEU A 9 -12.42 19.78 -16.05
C LEU A 9 -11.39 19.22 -17.05
N LEU A 10 -10.13 19.09 -16.63
CA LEU A 10 -9.07 18.49 -17.45
C LEU A 10 -9.37 17.01 -17.69
N LEU A 11 -9.72 16.26 -16.65
CA LEU A 11 -10.05 14.84 -16.78
C LEU A 11 -11.27 14.60 -17.68
N GLN A 12 -12.30 15.45 -17.57
CA GLN A 12 -13.48 15.40 -18.43
C GLN A 12 -13.12 15.55 -19.92
N GLN A 13 -12.18 16.44 -20.25
CA GLN A 13 -11.74 16.67 -21.63
C GLN A 13 -10.84 15.55 -22.17
N ARG A 14 -10.12 14.83 -21.31
CA ARG A 14 -9.18 13.77 -21.71
C ARG A 14 -9.83 12.40 -21.81
N LEU A 15 -10.97 12.18 -21.15
CA LEU A 15 -11.69 10.92 -21.25
C LEU A 15 -12.26 10.71 -22.67
N PRO A 16 -12.04 9.52 -23.27
CA PRO A 16 -12.58 9.21 -24.59
C PRO A 16 -14.11 9.14 -24.56
N THR A 17 -14.76 9.39 -25.70
CA THR A 17 -16.22 9.57 -25.80
C THR A 17 -17.01 8.42 -25.17
N TRP A 18 -16.51 7.20 -25.31
CA TRP A 18 -17.13 6.01 -24.76
C TRP A 18 -17.10 5.92 -23.24
N ALA A 19 -16.09 6.50 -22.58
CA ALA A 19 -15.93 6.42 -21.14
C ALA A 19 -17.06 7.16 -20.40
N HIS A 20 -17.65 8.15 -21.06
CA HIS A 20 -18.84 8.88 -20.59
C HIS A 20 -20.11 8.04 -20.62
N GLN A 21 -20.14 6.97 -21.43
CA GLN A 21 -21.30 6.09 -21.63
C GLN A 21 -21.12 4.73 -20.93
N ALA A 22 -19.99 4.51 -20.25
CA ALA A 22 -19.69 3.26 -19.56
C ALA A 22 -20.45 3.11 -18.23
N THR A 23 -21.02 1.92 -18.01
CA THR A 23 -21.73 1.54 -16.78
C THR A 23 -20.79 1.29 -15.61
N ALA A 24 -21.30 1.36 -14.38
CA ALA A 24 -20.53 1.03 -13.18
C ALA A 24 -19.95 -0.40 -13.19
N LYS A 25 -20.64 -1.36 -13.82
CA LYS A 25 -20.13 -2.73 -13.98
C LYS A 25 -18.89 -2.77 -14.88
N GLN A 26 -18.89 -2.02 -15.98
CA GLN A 26 -17.75 -1.95 -16.91
C GLN A 26 -16.54 -1.26 -16.27
N TRP A 27 -16.75 -0.15 -15.56
CA TRP A 27 -15.68 0.52 -14.81
C TRP A 27 -15.04 -0.40 -13.76
N ARG A 28 -15.84 -1.18 -13.02
CA ARG A 28 -15.31 -2.17 -12.07
C ARG A 28 -14.43 -3.22 -12.74
N LEU A 29 -14.78 -3.69 -13.94
CA LEU A 29 -13.96 -4.66 -14.67
C LEU A 29 -12.58 -4.09 -15.03
N LEU A 30 -12.52 -2.83 -15.47
CA LEU A 30 -11.24 -2.14 -15.76
C LEU A 30 -10.42 -1.93 -14.49
N THR A 31 -11.06 -1.47 -13.43
CA THR A 31 -10.41 -1.21 -12.14
C THR A 31 -9.83 -2.50 -11.56
N ASN A 32 -10.57 -3.60 -11.64
CA ASN A 32 -10.11 -4.91 -11.19
C ASN A 32 -8.96 -5.47 -12.05
N ALA A 33 -8.91 -5.14 -13.35
CA ALA A 33 -7.84 -5.61 -14.23
C ALA A 33 -6.46 -5.03 -13.89
N LEU A 34 -6.40 -3.85 -13.26
CA LEU A 34 -5.15 -3.26 -12.75
C LEU A 34 -4.88 -3.60 -11.27
N ALA A 35 -5.82 -4.29 -10.60
CA ALA A 35 -5.65 -4.63 -9.21
C ALA A 35 -4.53 -5.67 -9.04
N PRO A 36 -3.57 -5.44 -8.13
CA PRO A 36 -2.55 -6.43 -7.86
C PRO A 36 -3.16 -7.71 -7.32
N VAL A 37 -2.76 -8.87 -7.87
CA VAL A 37 -3.27 -10.20 -7.49
C VAL A 37 -3.04 -10.50 -6.00
N GLN A 38 -2.00 -9.93 -5.42
CA GLN A 38 -1.67 -9.98 -3.99
C GLN A 38 -2.37 -8.92 -3.13
N GLY A 39 -3.41 -8.27 -3.65
CA GLY A 39 -4.10 -7.17 -2.96
C GLY A 39 -3.25 -5.91 -2.81
N THR A 40 -3.84 -4.86 -2.24
CA THR A 40 -3.12 -3.60 -1.95
C THR A 40 -2.23 -3.78 -0.72
N THR A 41 -1.23 -2.90 -0.57
CA THR A 41 -0.32 -2.89 0.59
C THR A 41 -1.03 -2.76 1.95
N GLU A 42 -2.25 -2.25 1.96
CA GLU A 42 -3.07 -2.07 3.16
C GLU A 42 -3.85 -3.35 3.54
N GLN A 43 -4.14 -4.23 2.58
CA GLN A 43 -4.92 -5.46 2.77
C GLN A 43 -4.40 -6.61 1.88
N PRO A 44 -3.19 -7.14 2.11
CA PRO A 44 -2.71 -8.31 1.39
C PRO A 44 -3.50 -9.58 1.82
N PRO A 45 -3.86 -10.48 0.88
CA PRO A 45 -4.44 -11.78 1.20
C PRO A 45 -3.52 -12.60 2.10
N GLY A 46 -4.10 -13.42 2.98
CA GLY A 46 -3.35 -14.24 3.94
C GLY A 46 -2.27 -15.11 3.28
N TRP A 47 -2.55 -15.70 2.11
CA TRP A 47 -1.58 -16.52 1.38
C TRP A 47 -0.34 -15.73 0.94
N PHE A 48 -0.47 -14.45 0.60
CA PHE A 48 0.66 -13.60 0.22
C PHE A 48 1.37 -13.00 1.44
N ALA A 49 0.62 -12.56 2.45
CA ALA A 49 1.19 -12.01 3.68
C ALA A 49 2.10 -13.03 4.40
N ASN A 50 1.72 -14.31 4.34
CA ASN A 50 2.40 -15.41 4.99
C ASN A 50 3.53 -16.04 4.14
N ALA A 51 3.54 -15.82 2.81
CA ALA A 51 4.56 -16.35 1.89
C ALA A 51 5.97 -15.78 2.15
N ALA A 52 7.03 -16.59 1.98
CA ALA A 52 8.45 -16.24 2.20
C ALA A 52 8.87 -14.91 1.50
N PRO A 53 9.78 -14.08 2.07
CA PRO A 53 10.12 -12.78 1.50
C PRO A 53 10.62 -12.86 0.06
N ASP A 54 11.50 -13.81 -0.23
CA ASP A 54 12.02 -14.14 -1.56
C ASP A 54 10.92 -14.52 -2.55
N LEU A 55 9.95 -15.35 -2.13
CA LEU A 55 8.81 -15.71 -2.99
C LEU A 55 7.85 -14.54 -3.22
N ARG A 56 7.70 -13.64 -2.23
CA ARG A 56 6.92 -12.41 -2.40
C ARG A 56 7.61 -11.45 -3.38
N GLU A 57 8.93 -11.32 -3.30
CA GLU A 57 9.73 -10.52 -4.23
C GLU A 57 9.67 -11.09 -5.66
N GLN A 58 9.76 -12.42 -5.81
CA GLN A 58 9.61 -13.09 -7.11
C GLN A 58 8.22 -12.82 -7.72
N LEU A 59 7.15 -12.97 -6.94
CA LEU A 59 5.79 -12.69 -7.41
C LEU A 59 5.62 -11.21 -7.82
N GLN A 60 6.12 -10.28 -7.00
CA GLN A 60 6.10 -8.85 -7.30
C GLN A 60 6.89 -8.53 -8.58
N ALA A 61 8.02 -9.20 -8.80
CA ALA A 61 8.82 -9.05 -10.01
C ALA A 61 8.06 -9.55 -11.24
N SER A 62 7.43 -10.72 -11.18
CA SER A 62 6.62 -11.28 -12.29
C SER A 62 5.42 -10.41 -12.62
N GLN A 63 4.72 -9.89 -11.60
CA GLN A 63 3.64 -8.93 -11.82
C GLN A 63 4.13 -7.63 -12.45
N SER A 64 5.27 -7.10 -11.99
CA SER A 64 5.87 -5.89 -12.57
C SER A 64 6.30 -6.09 -14.03
N ARG A 65 6.68 -7.32 -14.44
CA ARG A 65 6.93 -7.66 -15.85
C ARG A 65 5.64 -7.63 -16.67
N LEU A 66 4.59 -8.32 -16.19
CA LEU A 66 3.28 -8.37 -16.87
C LEU A 66 2.72 -6.97 -17.09
N VAL A 67 2.78 -6.12 -16.07
CA VAL A 67 2.30 -4.74 -16.18
C VAL A 67 3.07 -3.95 -17.24
N ARG A 68 4.41 -4.08 -17.29
CA ARG A 68 5.22 -3.40 -18.32
C ARG A 68 4.90 -3.90 -19.73
N SER A 69 4.72 -5.21 -19.93
CA SER A 69 4.38 -5.73 -21.25
C SER A 69 2.96 -5.33 -21.68
N GLN A 70 2.00 -5.28 -20.76
CA GLN A 70 0.65 -4.77 -21.03
C GLN A 70 0.65 -3.29 -21.40
N GLN A 71 1.42 -2.45 -20.68
CA GLN A 71 1.59 -1.03 -21.00
C GLN A 71 2.25 -0.82 -22.37
N ALA A 72 3.30 -1.57 -22.68
CA ALA A 72 3.98 -1.48 -23.96
C ALA A 72 3.04 -1.86 -25.12
N LEU A 73 2.20 -2.88 -24.93
CA LEU A 73 1.17 -3.24 -25.90
C LEU A 73 0.10 -2.15 -26.02
N ALA A 74 -0.38 -1.59 -24.91
CA ALA A 74 -1.37 -0.52 -24.88
C ALA A 74 -0.98 0.67 -25.77
N ARG A 75 0.28 1.08 -25.70
CA ARG A 75 0.85 2.13 -26.56
C ARG A 75 0.93 1.68 -28.02
N ALA A 76 1.33 0.43 -28.28
CA ALA A 76 1.48 -0.08 -29.65
C ALA A 76 0.14 -0.23 -30.39
N ILE A 77 -0.95 -0.52 -29.66
CA ILE A 77 -2.30 -0.66 -30.23
C ILE A 77 -3.13 0.63 -30.14
N LYS A 78 -2.54 1.76 -29.73
CA LYS A 78 -3.22 3.08 -29.70
C LYS A 78 -3.95 3.45 -31.00
N PRO A 79 -3.49 3.07 -32.22
CA PRO A 79 -4.23 3.32 -33.46
C PRO A 79 -5.59 2.61 -33.56
N LEU A 80 -5.87 1.64 -32.68
CA LEU A 80 -7.12 0.89 -32.69
C LEU A 80 -8.30 1.79 -32.30
N ARG A 81 -9.06 2.21 -33.32
CA ARG A 81 -10.36 2.84 -33.14
C ARG A 81 -11.44 1.82 -32.82
N GLN A 82 -12.40 2.24 -32.01
CA GLN A 82 -13.58 1.45 -31.70
C GLN A 82 -14.57 1.46 -32.87
N ILE A 83 -15.50 0.50 -32.89
CA ILE A 83 -16.42 0.30 -34.02
C ILE A 83 -17.18 1.58 -34.39
N SER A 84 -17.74 2.29 -33.41
CA SER A 84 -18.44 3.54 -33.67
C SER A 84 -17.53 4.69 -34.05
N GLU A 85 -16.43 4.90 -33.31
CA GLU A 85 -15.43 5.94 -33.62
C GLU A 85 -14.83 5.75 -35.02
N PHE A 86 -14.81 4.51 -35.51
CA PHE A 86 -14.42 4.16 -36.87
C PHE A 86 -15.57 4.37 -37.88
N ALA A 87 -16.76 3.84 -37.61
CA ALA A 87 -17.84 3.74 -38.57
C ALA A 87 -18.70 5.00 -38.71
N GLU A 88 -18.97 5.70 -37.60
CA GLU A 88 -19.83 6.88 -37.56
C GLU A 88 -19.34 8.02 -38.48
N PRO A 89 -18.06 8.44 -38.45
CA PRO A 89 -17.58 9.48 -39.36
C PRO A 89 -17.58 9.03 -40.84
N LEU A 90 -17.28 7.75 -41.10
CA LEU A 90 -17.30 7.20 -42.46
C LEU A 90 -18.71 7.15 -43.06
N LEU A 91 -19.70 6.82 -42.23
CA LEU A 91 -21.09 6.79 -42.63
C LEU A 91 -21.65 8.20 -42.81
N ALA A 92 -21.37 9.12 -41.88
CA ALA A 92 -21.82 10.50 -41.96
C ALA A 92 -21.27 11.20 -43.22
N ASP A 93 -19.96 11.07 -43.49
CA ASP A 93 -19.32 11.64 -44.68
C ASP A 93 -19.91 11.08 -45.98
N ARG A 94 -20.18 9.78 -46.01
CA ARG A 94 -20.81 9.11 -47.16
C ARG A 94 -22.25 9.58 -47.40
N LEU A 95 -23.06 9.66 -46.35
CA LEU A 95 -24.47 10.11 -46.44
C LEU A 95 -24.58 11.58 -46.82
N HIS A 96 -23.69 12.43 -46.31
CA HIS A 96 -23.59 13.82 -46.72
C HIS A 96 -23.23 13.94 -48.21
N THR A 97 -22.19 13.22 -48.65
CA THR A 97 -21.66 13.34 -50.01
C THR A 97 -22.63 12.84 -51.08
N GLU A 98 -23.34 11.73 -50.83
CA GLU A 98 -24.24 11.13 -51.84
C GLU A 98 -25.66 11.69 -51.79
N HIS A 99 -26.17 12.04 -50.60
CA HIS A 99 -27.59 12.36 -50.39
C HIS A 99 -27.83 13.72 -49.73
N GLY A 100 -26.78 14.46 -49.36
CA GLY A 100 -26.92 15.72 -48.62
C GLY A 100 -27.54 15.54 -47.23
N PHE A 101 -27.35 14.37 -46.62
CA PHE A 101 -28.02 13.97 -45.38
C PHE A 101 -27.15 14.26 -44.14
N ASP A 102 -27.52 15.28 -43.36
CA ASP A 102 -26.75 15.82 -42.22
C ASP A 102 -27.37 15.54 -40.83
N HIS A 103 -28.30 14.60 -40.74
CA HIS A 103 -28.96 14.31 -39.46
C HIS A 103 -28.08 13.44 -38.53
N PRO A 104 -28.16 13.63 -37.19
CA PRO A 104 -27.38 12.85 -36.23
C PRO A 104 -27.72 11.36 -36.31
N LEU A 105 -26.72 10.51 -36.61
CA LEU A 105 -26.91 9.07 -36.87
C LEU A 105 -27.41 8.27 -35.67
N ARG A 106 -27.16 8.76 -34.45
CA ARG A 106 -27.58 8.12 -33.18
C ARG A 106 -28.99 8.49 -32.73
N ASN A 107 -29.50 9.64 -33.17
CA ASN A 107 -30.84 10.15 -32.81
C ASN A 107 -31.82 10.09 -33.99
N THR A 108 -31.40 9.44 -35.07
CA THR A 108 -32.21 9.17 -36.25
C THR A 108 -32.33 7.68 -36.39
N GLU A 109 -33.53 7.21 -36.71
CA GLU A 109 -33.87 5.81 -36.73
C GLU A 109 -34.42 5.39 -38.09
N LEU A 110 -34.11 4.16 -38.45
CA LEU A 110 -34.80 3.42 -39.49
C LEU A 110 -35.95 2.64 -38.84
N ILE A 111 -37.19 3.01 -39.19
CA ILE A 111 -38.39 2.24 -38.83
C ILE A 111 -38.82 1.37 -40.00
N ARG A 112 -38.86 0.05 -39.78
CA ARG A 112 -39.29 -0.94 -40.75
C ARG A 112 -40.64 -1.50 -40.32
N ILE A 113 -41.66 -1.31 -41.16
CA ILE A 113 -43.02 -1.76 -40.86
C ILE A 113 -43.30 -3.03 -41.66
N HIS A 114 -43.69 -4.08 -40.95
CA HIS A 114 -44.07 -5.36 -41.52
C HIS A 114 -45.58 -5.54 -41.46
N HIS A 115 -46.17 -5.76 -42.63
CA HIS A 115 -47.59 -6.10 -42.77
C HIS A 115 -47.72 -7.61 -42.99
N ARG A 116 -48.52 -8.27 -42.15
CA ARG A 116 -48.81 -9.68 -42.26
C ARG A 116 -50.31 -9.89 -42.39
N TRP A 117 -50.71 -10.37 -43.55
CA TRP A 117 -52.06 -10.89 -43.75
C TRP A 117 -52.24 -12.21 -43.01
N THR A 118 -53.10 -12.23 -41.99
CA THR A 118 -53.40 -13.44 -41.20
C THR A 118 -54.83 -13.36 -40.66
N HIS A 119 -55.52 -14.50 -40.58
CA HIS A 119 -56.92 -14.54 -40.12
C HIS A 119 -57.82 -13.50 -40.81
N GLN A 120 -57.65 -13.33 -42.13
CA GLN A 120 -58.40 -12.39 -42.97
C GLN A 120 -58.28 -10.90 -42.59
N VAL A 121 -57.28 -10.52 -41.79
CA VAL A 121 -57.00 -9.13 -41.44
C VAL A 121 -55.52 -8.84 -41.64
N ASP A 122 -55.19 -7.58 -41.90
CA ASP A 122 -53.80 -7.13 -41.96
C ASP A 122 -53.32 -6.74 -40.57
N VAL A 123 -52.22 -7.34 -40.13
CA VAL A 123 -51.60 -7.09 -38.84
C VAL A 123 -50.24 -6.45 -39.08
N ALA A 124 -50.07 -5.24 -38.55
CA ALA A 124 -48.85 -4.49 -38.66
C ALA A 124 -48.01 -4.61 -37.38
N HIS A 125 -46.70 -4.76 -37.56
CA HIS A 125 -45.70 -4.65 -36.50
C HIS A 125 -44.45 -3.93 -37.01
N HIS A 126 -43.75 -3.20 -36.14
CA HIS A 126 -42.56 -2.45 -36.51
C HIS A 126 -41.28 -2.97 -35.86
N GLU A 127 -40.16 -2.82 -36.57
CA GLU A 127 -38.80 -2.97 -36.06
C GLU A 127 -38.08 -1.60 -36.16
N ARG A 128 -37.43 -1.14 -35.09
CA ARG A 128 -36.68 0.13 -35.04
C ARG A 128 -35.21 -0.10 -34.73
N SER A 129 -34.35 0.72 -35.31
CA SER A 129 -32.91 0.74 -35.03
C SER A 129 -32.33 2.11 -35.38
N THR A 130 -31.31 2.56 -34.66
CA THR A 130 -30.60 3.80 -35.05
C THR A 130 -29.93 3.64 -36.42
N LEU A 131 -29.66 4.73 -37.13
CA LEU A 131 -29.01 4.63 -38.44
C LEU A 131 -27.61 4.01 -38.33
N LEU A 132 -26.85 4.36 -37.30
CA LEU A 132 -25.52 3.76 -37.07
C LEU A 132 -25.62 2.24 -36.84
N GLU A 133 -26.55 1.80 -36.01
CA GLU A 133 -26.80 0.38 -35.73
C GLU A 133 -27.25 -0.38 -36.98
N ALA A 134 -28.21 0.18 -37.73
CA ALA A 134 -28.71 -0.40 -38.96
C ALA A 134 -27.59 -0.58 -40.01
N ALA A 135 -26.72 0.43 -40.16
CA ALA A 135 -25.58 0.39 -41.06
C ALA A 135 -24.52 -0.66 -40.65
N LEU A 136 -24.25 -0.78 -39.34
CA LEU A 136 -23.29 -1.75 -38.79
C LEU A 136 -23.77 -3.20 -38.95
N HIS A 137 -25.07 -3.45 -38.82
CA HIS A 137 -25.66 -4.76 -39.10
C HIS A 137 -25.78 -5.11 -40.58
N ASN A 138 -25.61 -4.12 -41.45
CA ASN A 138 -25.72 -4.22 -42.89
C ASN A 138 -27.09 -4.75 -43.36
N PHE A 139 -27.29 -4.86 -44.67
CA PHE A 139 -28.57 -5.24 -45.27
C PHE A 139 -28.38 -6.39 -46.26
N ALA A 140 -29.33 -7.33 -46.28
CA ALA A 140 -29.35 -8.41 -47.26
C ALA A 140 -29.70 -7.89 -48.67
N ASP A 141 -29.17 -8.54 -49.71
CA ASP A 141 -29.34 -8.11 -51.12
C ASP A 141 -30.79 -8.20 -51.61
N ASN A 142 -31.59 -9.06 -50.98
CA ASN A 142 -32.99 -9.30 -51.30
C ASN A 142 -33.96 -8.59 -50.34
N LEU A 143 -33.48 -7.64 -49.52
CA LEU A 143 -34.32 -6.93 -48.57
C LEU A 143 -35.25 -5.95 -49.29
N THR A 144 -36.54 -5.96 -48.92
CA THR A 144 -37.55 -5.02 -49.42
C THR A 144 -38.18 -4.26 -48.26
N PHE A 145 -38.40 -2.96 -48.42
CA PHE A 145 -39.12 -2.16 -47.43
C PHE A 145 -40.59 -2.00 -47.82
N SER A 146 -41.46 -1.92 -46.81
CA SER A 146 -42.86 -1.54 -47.05
C SER A 146 -42.94 -0.04 -47.35
N ARG A 147 -44.02 0.38 -48.00
CA ARG A 147 -44.24 1.82 -48.31
C ARG A 147 -44.34 2.71 -47.07
N ASP A 148 -44.61 2.12 -45.91
CA ASP A 148 -44.75 2.84 -44.64
C ASP A 148 -43.43 2.91 -43.86
N SER A 149 -42.40 2.17 -44.30
CA SER A 149 -41.05 2.22 -43.72
C SER A 149 -40.38 3.54 -44.08
N ALA A 150 -39.66 4.14 -43.13
CA ALA A 150 -39.02 5.44 -43.32
C ALA A 150 -37.81 5.63 -42.41
N LEU A 151 -37.01 6.64 -42.72
CA LEU A 151 -36.02 7.20 -41.80
C LEU A 151 -36.66 8.40 -41.10
N ALA A 152 -36.57 8.51 -39.78
CA ALA A 152 -37.13 9.63 -39.03
C ALA A 152 -36.32 9.91 -37.75
N PRO A 153 -36.29 11.15 -37.25
CA PRO A 153 -35.78 11.43 -35.91
C PRO A 153 -36.56 10.62 -34.87
N SER A 154 -35.89 10.11 -33.82
CA SER A 154 -36.52 9.23 -32.82
C SER A 154 -37.80 9.82 -32.20
N GLU A 155 -37.82 11.13 -31.95
CA GLU A 155 -38.97 11.87 -31.40
C GLU A 155 -40.14 12.03 -32.40
N GLY A 156 -39.85 11.91 -33.70
CA GLY A 156 -40.82 12.01 -34.79
C GLY A 156 -41.56 10.71 -35.11
N ILE A 157 -41.34 9.65 -34.33
CA ILE A 157 -41.95 8.32 -34.52
C ILE A 157 -42.92 8.05 -33.37
N GLN A 158 -44.22 8.01 -33.68
CA GLN A 158 -45.26 7.63 -32.73
C GLN A 158 -45.92 6.32 -33.16
N VAL A 159 -45.93 5.34 -32.25
CA VAL A 159 -46.55 4.03 -32.44
C VAL A 159 -47.76 3.91 -31.52
N HIS A 160 -48.90 3.53 -32.05
CA HIS A 160 -50.13 3.31 -31.30
C HIS A 160 -50.56 1.85 -31.44
N LYS A 161 -50.50 1.11 -30.33
CA LYS A 161 -51.01 -0.27 -30.27
C LYS A 161 -52.53 -0.24 -30.43
N THR A 162 -53.03 -1.04 -31.35
CA THR A 162 -54.46 -1.22 -31.62
C THR A 162 -54.82 -2.70 -31.60
N THR A 163 -56.10 -3.01 -31.52
CA THR A 163 -56.60 -4.37 -31.64
C THR A 163 -57.45 -4.44 -32.89
N VAL A 164 -57.12 -5.36 -33.79
CA VAL A 164 -57.90 -5.66 -34.99
C VAL A 164 -58.60 -7.01 -34.82
N THR A 165 -59.82 -7.13 -35.30
CA THR A 165 -60.58 -8.39 -35.23
C THR A 165 -60.41 -9.14 -36.55
N GLY A 166 -59.78 -10.31 -36.49
CA GLY A 166 -59.67 -11.25 -37.61
C GLY A 166 -60.64 -12.43 -37.46
N GLN A 167 -60.75 -13.26 -38.48
CA GLN A 167 -61.58 -14.47 -38.48
C GLN A 167 -60.74 -15.74 -38.70
N THR A 168 -61.00 -16.77 -37.89
CA THR A 168 -60.38 -18.09 -38.03
C THR A 168 -61.40 -19.21 -37.87
N THR A 169 -61.09 -20.42 -38.32
CA THR A 169 -61.96 -21.59 -38.14
C THR A 169 -61.60 -22.39 -36.88
N LEU A 170 -62.59 -23.01 -36.22
CA LEU A 170 -62.46 -23.76 -34.95
C LEU A 170 -61.91 -25.19 -35.12
N GLY A 171 -61.18 -25.44 -36.21
CA GLY A 171 -60.67 -26.75 -36.62
C GLY A 171 -61.65 -27.54 -37.51
N ASP A 172 -62.90 -27.09 -37.62
CA ASP A 172 -63.87 -27.47 -38.65
C ASP A 172 -63.87 -26.43 -39.78
N SER A 173 -63.95 -26.85 -41.04
CA SER A 173 -63.84 -25.93 -42.19
C SER A 173 -65.03 -24.98 -42.37
N GLU A 174 -66.01 -24.98 -41.45
CA GLU A 174 -67.30 -24.31 -41.60
C GLU A 174 -67.60 -23.27 -40.50
N THR A 175 -67.00 -23.37 -39.31
CA THR A 175 -67.31 -22.47 -38.19
C THR A 175 -66.26 -21.38 -38.03
N TRP A 176 -66.60 -20.16 -38.44
CA TRP A 176 -65.77 -18.97 -38.26
C TRP A 176 -65.95 -18.35 -36.87
N VAL A 177 -64.84 -18.01 -36.23
CA VAL A 177 -64.80 -17.28 -34.96
C VAL A 177 -63.92 -16.04 -35.07
N ASP A 178 -64.37 -14.97 -34.43
CA ASP A 178 -63.62 -13.73 -34.33
C ASP A 178 -62.47 -13.90 -33.34
N VAL A 179 -61.28 -13.49 -33.75
CA VAL A 179 -60.06 -13.48 -32.94
C VAL A 179 -59.53 -12.06 -32.89
N ALA A 180 -59.44 -11.52 -31.68
CA ALA A 180 -58.79 -10.25 -31.43
C ALA A 180 -57.27 -10.42 -31.58
N MET A 181 -56.66 -9.61 -32.44
CA MET A 181 -55.22 -9.62 -32.72
C MET A 181 -54.61 -8.26 -32.40
N ALA A 182 -53.43 -8.28 -31.78
CA ALA A 182 -52.66 -7.06 -31.58
C ALA A 182 -52.08 -6.58 -32.93
N SER A 183 -52.30 -5.31 -33.26
CA SER A 183 -51.75 -4.61 -34.42
C SER A 183 -51.28 -3.22 -34.00
N GLU A 184 -50.71 -2.45 -34.92
CA GLU A 184 -50.13 -1.14 -34.65
C GLU A 184 -50.50 -0.14 -35.74
N THR A 185 -50.61 1.13 -35.36
CA THR A 185 -50.77 2.27 -36.28
C THR A 185 -49.70 3.30 -35.99
N TYR A 186 -49.31 4.08 -37.00
CA TYR A 186 -48.06 4.85 -36.97
C TYR A 186 -48.27 6.30 -37.43
N THR A 187 -47.61 7.23 -36.76
CA THR A 187 -47.40 8.61 -37.24
C THR A 187 -45.89 8.85 -37.30
N ILE A 188 -45.35 9.08 -38.50
CA ILE A 188 -43.91 9.17 -38.74
C ILE A 188 -43.57 10.48 -39.48
N ALA A 189 -42.68 11.28 -38.90
CA ALA A 189 -42.08 12.45 -39.55
C ALA A 189 -40.89 12.01 -40.42
N ALA A 190 -41.18 11.47 -41.61
CA ALA A 190 -40.18 10.92 -42.52
C ALA A 190 -39.19 11.98 -43.04
N LEU A 191 -37.92 11.59 -43.13
CA LEU A 191 -36.83 12.36 -43.74
C LEU A 191 -36.75 12.09 -45.25
N GLY A 192 -36.02 12.95 -45.98
CA GLY A 192 -35.95 12.90 -47.44
C GLY A 192 -35.14 11.74 -48.05
N LEU A 193 -34.44 10.94 -47.25
CA LEU A 193 -33.67 9.77 -47.70
C LEU A 193 -34.53 8.51 -47.60
N SER A 194 -34.65 7.73 -48.68
CA SER A 194 -35.41 6.48 -48.68
C SER A 194 -34.68 5.36 -47.93
N PRO A 195 -35.40 4.42 -47.27
CA PRO A 195 -34.80 3.21 -46.69
C PRO A 195 -33.97 2.39 -47.68
N GLU A 196 -34.41 2.29 -48.93
CA GLU A 196 -33.72 1.59 -50.01
C GLU A 196 -32.37 2.23 -50.35
N ASP A 197 -32.34 3.55 -50.53
CA ASP A 197 -31.11 4.27 -50.85
C ASP A 197 -30.13 4.24 -49.67
N PHE A 198 -30.62 4.34 -48.44
CA PHE A 198 -29.83 4.16 -47.23
C PHE A 198 -29.22 2.74 -47.15
N ALA A 199 -30.01 1.71 -47.43
CA ALA A 199 -29.54 0.33 -47.42
C ALA A 199 -28.49 0.05 -48.50
N ARG A 200 -28.68 0.59 -49.71
CA ARG A 200 -27.69 0.51 -50.81
C ARG A 200 -26.38 1.19 -50.39
N THR A 201 -26.46 2.40 -49.84
CA THR A 201 -25.28 3.15 -49.37
C THR A 201 -24.49 2.36 -48.32
N CYS A 202 -25.17 1.72 -47.37
CA CYS A 202 -24.53 0.90 -46.35
C CYS A 202 -23.83 -0.33 -46.96
N ARG A 203 -24.46 -1.02 -47.91
CA ARG A 203 -23.88 -2.19 -48.61
C ARG A 203 -22.63 -1.82 -49.41
N GLU A 204 -22.66 -0.68 -50.11
CA GLU A 204 -21.53 -0.18 -50.91
C GLU A 204 -20.38 0.35 -50.03
N LEU A 205 -20.69 0.96 -48.89
CA LEU A 205 -19.68 1.41 -47.95
C LEU A 205 -18.96 0.23 -47.28
N ASP A 206 -19.67 -0.87 -47.02
CA ASP A 206 -19.20 -2.10 -46.37
C ASP A 206 -18.37 -1.81 -45.10
N LEU A 207 -19.03 -1.18 -44.13
CA LEU A 207 -18.42 -0.84 -42.84
C LEU A 207 -17.87 -2.07 -42.13
N GLY A 208 -18.52 -3.24 -42.32
CA GLY A 208 -18.07 -4.51 -41.77
C GLY A 208 -16.70 -4.94 -42.29
N GLN A 209 -16.53 -5.03 -43.62
CA GLN A 209 -15.24 -5.42 -44.20
C GLN A 209 -14.15 -4.38 -43.89
N ARG A 210 -14.47 -3.08 -43.98
CA ARG A 210 -13.51 -2.01 -43.64
C ARG A 210 -13.02 -2.10 -42.20
N TYR A 211 -13.89 -2.48 -41.26
CA TYR A 211 -13.49 -2.69 -39.87
C TYR A 211 -12.63 -3.95 -39.69
N GLN A 212 -12.89 -5.02 -40.45
CA GLN A 212 -12.01 -6.20 -40.48
C GLN A 212 -10.60 -5.83 -40.95
N ASP A 213 -10.49 -5.01 -41.99
CA ASP A 213 -9.22 -4.51 -42.52
C ASP A 213 -8.50 -3.61 -41.50
N HIS A 214 -9.25 -2.78 -40.78
CA HIS A 214 -8.71 -1.96 -39.68
C HIS A 214 -8.12 -2.83 -38.57
N LEU A 215 -8.83 -3.86 -38.10
CA LEU A 215 -8.30 -4.81 -37.12
C LEU A 215 -7.01 -5.49 -37.63
N ALA A 216 -6.99 -5.93 -38.88
CA ALA A 216 -5.80 -6.53 -39.48
C ALA A 216 -4.63 -5.53 -39.51
N SER A 217 -4.88 -4.26 -39.87
CA SER A 217 -3.84 -3.23 -39.94
C SER A 217 -3.18 -2.92 -38.58
N VAL A 218 -3.92 -3.09 -37.49
CA VAL A 218 -3.43 -2.84 -36.12
C VAL A 218 -2.67 -4.04 -35.56
N PHE A 219 -3.16 -5.27 -35.79
CA PHE A 219 -2.60 -6.48 -35.16
C PHE A 219 -1.56 -7.21 -36.03
N ALA A 220 -1.56 -7.02 -37.36
CA ALA A 220 -0.55 -7.59 -38.26
C ALA A 220 0.89 -7.06 -38.08
N PRO A 221 1.15 -5.79 -37.68
CA PRO A 221 2.51 -5.30 -37.45
C PRO A 221 3.30 -6.18 -36.48
N SER A 222 4.52 -6.52 -36.86
CA SER A 222 5.40 -7.42 -36.09
C SER A 222 5.65 -6.94 -34.65
N LYS A 223 5.61 -5.61 -34.42
CA LYS A 223 5.73 -5.01 -33.09
C LYS A 223 4.57 -5.40 -32.17
N VAL A 224 3.33 -5.32 -32.64
CA VAL A 224 2.13 -5.65 -31.86
C VAL A 224 2.09 -7.15 -31.59
N ALA A 225 2.38 -7.98 -32.59
CA ALA A 225 2.49 -9.42 -32.43
C ALA A 225 3.56 -9.80 -31.37
N LYS A 226 4.75 -9.19 -31.42
CA LYS A 226 5.82 -9.45 -30.44
C LYS A 226 5.41 -9.06 -29.02
N LEU A 227 4.77 -7.90 -28.85
CA LEU A 227 4.32 -7.42 -27.54
C LEU A 227 3.18 -8.28 -26.97
N SER A 228 2.22 -8.69 -27.81
CA SER A 228 1.14 -9.60 -27.44
C SER A 228 1.69 -10.95 -26.93
N LYS A 229 2.64 -11.56 -27.67
CA LYS A 229 3.33 -12.79 -27.24
C LYS A 229 4.04 -12.62 -25.90
N GLN A 230 4.68 -11.47 -25.69
CA GLN A 230 5.37 -11.17 -24.44
C GLN A 230 4.40 -11.08 -23.27
N VAL A 231 3.21 -10.53 -23.47
CA VAL A 231 2.20 -10.48 -22.41
C VAL A 231 1.70 -11.87 -22.06
N TYR A 232 1.40 -12.72 -23.04
CA TYR A 232 1.01 -14.11 -22.76
C TYR A 232 2.09 -14.86 -21.98
N ARG A 233 3.36 -14.63 -22.31
CA ARG A 233 4.51 -15.19 -21.59
C ARG A 233 4.57 -14.70 -20.14
N ASP A 234 4.43 -13.39 -19.92
CA ASP A 234 4.47 -12.81 -18.56
C ASP A 234 3.23 -13.19 -17.73
N GLN A 235 2.07 -13.38 -18.36
CA GLN A 235 0.85 -13.84 -17.70
C GLN A 235 0.99 -15.29 -17.23
N LEU A 236 1.54 -16.17 -18.08
CA LEU A 236 1.82 -17.56 -17.71
C LEU A 236 2.86 -17.64 -16.60
N ARG A 237 3.90 -16.78 -16.64
CA ARG A 237 4.91 -16.67 -15.57
C ARG A 237 4.27 -16.29 -14.23
N LEU A 238 3.43 -15.26 -14.21
CA LEU A 238 2.72 -14.84 -13.00
C LEU A 238 1.81 -15.95 -12.48
N ALA A 239 1.08 -16.63 -13.36
CA ALA A 239 0.22 -17.77 -12.98
C ALA A 239 1.01 -18.93 -12.39
N ALA A 240 2.21 -19.22 -12.90
CA ALA A 240 3.11 -20.24 -12.37
C ALA A 240 3.62 -19.90 -10.96
N ASP A 241 4.06 -18.65 -10.74
CA ASP A 241 4.51 -18.19 -9.42
C ASP A 241 3.37 -18.23 -8.39
N ILE A 242 2.14 -17.83 -8.78
CA ILE A 242 0.95 -17.92 -7.93
C ILE A 242 0.61 -19.39 -7.63
N GLY A 243 0.60 -20.25 -8.65
CA GLY A 243 0.28 -21.66 -8.48
C GLY A 243 1.26 -22.36 -7.54
N PHE A 244 2.56 -22.04 -7.63
CA PHE A 244 3.55 -22.55 -6.69
C PHE A 244 3.34 -22.01 -5.27
N LEU A 245 3.15 -20.69 -5.12
CA LEU A 245 2.87 -20.03 -3.84
C LEU A 245 1.61 -20.55 -3.14
N ARG A 246 0.60 -20.98 -3.90
CA ARG A 246 -0.65 -21.54 -3.39
C ARG A 246 -0.64 -23.06 -3.32
N HIS A 247 0.53 -23.70 -3.46
CA HIS A 247 0.73 -25.15 -3.41
C HIS A 247 -0.10 -25.94 -4.44
N ARG A 248 -0.35 -25.34 -5.61
CA ARG A 248 -1.05 -25.94 -6.75
C ARG A 248 -0.11 -26.42 -7.85
N LEU A 249 1.16 -26.03 -7.76
CA LEU A 249 2.25 -26.49 -8.62
C LEU A 249 3.37 -27.02 -7.74
N THR A 250 3.95 -28.15 -8.12
CA THR A 250 5.20 -28.64 -7.55
C THR A 250 6.38 -27.80 -8.03
N GLY A 251 7.51 -27.86 -7.32
CA GLY A 251 8.76 -27.21 -7.75
C GLY A 251 9.22 -27.69 -9.12
N ALA A 252 9.13 -29.01 -9.38
CA ALA A 252 9.50 -29.60 -10.68
C ALA A 252 8.63 -29.10 -11.84
N ALA A 253 7.32 -28.93 -11.62
CA ALA A 253 6.41 -28.33 -12.61
C ALA A 253 6.76 -26.85 -12.87
N LEU A 254 7.07 -26.09 -11.80
CA LEU A 254 7.50 -24.71 -11.92
C LEU A 254 8.82 -24.58 -12.71
N ASP A 255 9.80 -25.46 -12.47
CA ASP A 255 11.09 -25.43 -13.16
C ASP A 255 10.96 -25.79 -14.64
N THR A 256 10.07 -26.73 -14.97
CA THR A 256 9.73 -27.08 -16.36
C THR A 256 9.12 -25.88 -17.10
N LEU A 257 8.18 -25.17 -16.45
CA LEU A 257 7.59 -23.95 -17.00
C LEU A 257 8.60 -22.81 -17.11
N LYS A 258 9.46 -22.61 -16.12
CA LYS A 258 10.53 -21.59 -16.19
C LYS A 258 11.44 -21.86 -17.39
N THR A 259 11.79 -23.11 -17.62
CA THR A 259 12.56 -23.52 -18.80
C THR A 259 11.86 -23.16 -20.10
N LEU A 260 10.56 -23.47 -20.25
CA LEU A 260 9.75 -23.02 -21.40
C LEU A 260 9.79 -21.48 -21.56
N LEU A 261 9.60 -20.75 -20.47
CA LEU A 261 9.52 -19.29 -20.47
C LEU A 261 10.85 -18.59 -20.76
N ASP A 262 11.97 -19.16 -20.34
CA ASP A 262 13.31 -18.55 -20.46
C ASP A 262 14.07 -19.02 -21.71
N SER A 263 13.96 -20.30 -22.06
CA SER A 263 14.73 -20.92 -23.16
C SER A 263 13.90 -21.16 -24.43
N GLY A 264 12.56 -21.06 -24.36
CA GLY A 264 11.68 -21.36 -25.48
C GLY A 264 11.58 -22.86 -25.82
N THR A 265 12.05 -23.74 -24.94
CA THR A 265 11.99 -25.20 -25.13
C THR A 265 10.53 -25.64 -25.27
N SER A 266 10.20 -26.33 -26.38
CA SER A 266 8.82 -26.72 -26.69
C SER A 266 8.31 -27.80 -25.75
N LEU A 267 7.24 -27.50 -25.01
CA LEU A 267 6.42 -28.52 -24.34
C LEU A 267 5.28 -28.95 -25.29
N PRO A 268 4.88 -30.24 -25.29
CA PRO A 268 3.66 -30.65 -25.99
C PRO A 268 2.46 -29.91 -25.42
N CYS A 269 1.77 -29.14 -26.27
CA CYS A 269 0.62 -28.33 -25.87
C CYS A 269 -0.60 -28.71 -26.72
N THR A 270 -1.75 -28.80 -26.08
CA THR A 270 -3.04 -29.01 -26.75
C THR A 270 -4.05 -27.97 -26.28
N ARG A 271 -4.96 -27.59 -27.17
CA ARG A 271 -6.14 -26.78 -26.86
C ARG A 271 -7.28 -27.70 -26.44
N LEU A 272 -8.01 -27.31 -25.40
CA LEU A 272 -9.16 -28.07 -24.93
C LEU A 272 -10.40 -27.81 -25.79
N SER A 273 -11.18 -28.86 -26.04
CA SER A 273 -12.51 -28.79 -26.67
C SER A 273 -13.50 -29.57 -25.82
N LEU A 274 -14.70 -29.02 -25.62
CA LEU A 274 -15.81 -29.68 -24.92
C LEU A 274 -17.02 -29.74 -25.85
N PHE A 275 -17.64 -30.91 -25.99
CA PHE A 275 -18.77 -31.12 -26.91
C PHE A 275 -18.49 -30.63 -28.35
N ASP A 276 -17.30 -30.89 -28.88
CA ASP A 276 -16.80 -30.40 -30.18
C ASP A 276 -16.71 -28.86 -30.31
N ILE A 277 -16.76 -28.14 -29.18
CA ILE A 277 -16.58 -26.69 -29.13
C ILE A 277 -15.16 -26.38 -28.63
N PRO A 278 -14.27 -25.87 -29.52
CA PRO A 278 -12.92 -25.50 -29.11
C PRO A 278 -12.96 -24.30 -28.16
N LEU A 279 -12.25 -24.40 -27.04
CA LEU A 279 -12.17 -23.35 -26.03
C LEU A 279 -10.99 -22.42 -26.32
N HIS A 280 -11.23 -21.11 -26.29
CA HIS A 280 -10.21 -20.09 -26.48
C HIS A 280 -9.30 -19.97 -25.25
N GLU A 281 -7.99 -19.86 -25.49
CA GLU A 281 -6.93 -19.68 -24.47
C GLU A 281 -6.81 -20.80 -23.40
N VAL A 282 -7.65 -21.84 -23.45
CA VAL A 282 -7.57 -23.00 -22.54
C VAL A 282 -6.59 -24.03 -23.08
N LEU A 283 -5.42 -24.10 -22.45
CA LEU A 283 -4.31 -24.96 -22.87
C LEU A 283 -4.03 -26.06 -21.84
N ILE A 284 -3.63 -27.23 -22.35
CA ILE A 284 -3.07 -28.33 -21.59
C ILE A 284 -1.62 -28.51 -22.03
N MET A 285 -0.69 -28.34 -21.10
CA MET A 285 0.75 -28.48 -21.32
C MET A 285 1.23 -29.75 -20.64
N ASP A 286 1.90 -30.63 -21.38
CA ASP A 286 2.49 -31.86 -20.84
C ASP A 286 3.87 -31.55 -20.25
N ALA A 287 4.01 -31.67 -18.92
CA ALA A 287 5.25 -31.47 -18.19
C ALA A 287 5.97 -32.80 -17.89
N GLY A 288 5.66 -33.87 -18.63
CA GLY A 288 6.29 -35.18 -18.49
C GLY A 288 6.02 -35.81 -17.13
N GLU A 289 7.08 -36.14 -16.39
CA GLU A 289 6.97 -36.73 -15.05
C GLU A 289 6.27 -35.83 -14.03
N SER A 290 6.17 -34.52 -14.30
CA SER A 290 5.43 -33.57 -13.48
C SER A 290 3.91 -33.54 -13.80
N GLY A 291 3.43 -34.35 -14.74
CA GLY A 291 2.01 -34.44 -15.10
C GLY A 291 1.53 -33.35 -16.06
N LEU A 292 0.21 -33.14 -16.10
CA LEU A 292 -0.46 -32.19 -16.98
C LEU A 292 -0.71 -30.85 -16.29
N LEU A 293 -0.41 -29.76 -16.99
CA LEU A 293 -0.65 -28.40 -16.53
C LEU A 293 -1.78 -27.77 -17.34
N VAL A 294 -2.90 -27.47 -16.69
CA VAL A 294 -4.07 -26.88 -17.35
C VAL A 294 -4.13 -25.38 -17.05
N SER A 295 -4.11 -24.57 -18.10
CA SER A 295 -4.22 -23.12 -18.04
C SER A 295 -5.66 -22.67 -18.26
N LEU A 296 -6.17 -21.87 -17.32
CA LEU A 296 -7.49 -21.21 -17.35
C LEU A 296 -7.30 -19.71 -17.07
N PRO A 297 -6.83 -18.93 -18.06
CA PRO A 297 -6.45 -17.53 -17.87
C PRO A 297 -7.59 -16.66 -17.33
N GLY A 298 -7.32 -15.86 -16.30
CA GLY A 298 -8.32 -14.94 -15.72
C GLY A 298 -9.17 -15.52 -14.58
N GLN A 299 -8.95 -16.79 -14.22
CA GLN A 299 -9.51 -17.38 -13.01
C GLN A 299 -8.55 -17.22 -11.82
N ASP A 300 -9.07 -17.25 -10.59
CA ASP A 300 -8.25 -17.21 -9.35
C ASP A 300 -7.17 -18.31 -9.29
N GLN A 301 -7.45 -19.42 -9.96
CA GLN A 301 -6.55 -20.56 -10.15
C GLN A 301 -6.25 -20.72 -11.64
N ALA A 302 -5.51 -19.75 -12.19
CA ALA A 302 -5.22 -19.67 -13.62
C ALA A 302 -4.34 -20.81 -14.17
N LEU A 303 -3.61 -21.51 -13.29
CA LEU A 303 -2.78 -22.65 -13.67
C LEU A 303 -2.85 -23.73 -12.59
N ARG A 304 -3.15 -24.96 -13.01
CA ARG A 304 -3.37 -26.10 -12.12
C ARG A 304 -2.64 -27.34 -12.64
N GLN A 305 -2.13 -28.15 -11.71
CA GLN A 305 -1.44 -29.40 -12.02
C GLN A 305 -2.34 -30.61 -11.79
N PHE A 306 -2.27 -31.59 -12.69
CA PHE A 306 -3.04 -32.82 -12.67
C PHE A 306 -2.16 -34.02 -13.02
N THR A 307 -2.52 -35.20 -12.55
CA THR A 307 -1.81 -36.46 -12.83
C THR A 307 -2.14 -37.03 -14.21
N GLY A 308 -3.31 -36.70 -14.76
CA GLY A 308 -3.77 -37.19 -16.07
C GLY A 308 -5.10 -36.58 -16.48
N MET A 309 -5.60 -36.95 -17.67
CA MET A 309 -6.81 -36.37 -18.25
C MET A 309 -8.10 -36.69 -17.50
N ASP A 310 -8.18 -37.87 -16.87
CA ASP A 310 -9.36 -38.25 -16.07
C ASP A 310 -9.56 -37.30 -14.88
N SER A 311 -8.46 -36.89 -14.23
CA SER A 311 -8.51 -35.92 -13.13
C SER A 311 -8.88 -34.51 -13.60
N VAL A 312 -8.48 -34.13 -14.82
CA VAL A 312 -8.91 -32.86 -15.44
C VAL A 312 -10.41 -32.87 -15.71
N HIS A 313 -10.92 -33.98 -16.25
CA HIS A 313 -12.35 -34.17 -16.51
C HIS A 313 -13.18 -34.11 -15.25
N GLU A 314 -12.80 -34.85 -14.21
CA GLU A 314 -13.54 -34.90 -12.95
C GLU A 314 -13.57 -33.53 -12.27
N GLN A 315 -12.44 -32.82 -12.23
CA GLN A 315 -12.37 -31.49 -11.64
C GLN A 315 -13.23 -30.48 -12.42
N LEU A 316 -13.18 -30.49 -13.76
CA LEU A 316 -14.00 -29.58 -14.55
C LEU A 316 -15.50 -29.89 -14.43
N CYS A 317 -15.89 -31.15 -14.32
CA CYS A 317 -17.28 -31.53 -14.03
C CYS A 317 -17.75 -30.89 -12.72
N ASN A 318 -16.95 -30.95 -11.67
CA ASN A 318 -17.29 -30.38 -10.36
C ASN A 318 -17.33 -28.85 -10.38
N ASP A 319 -16.33 -28.21 -10.98
CA ASP A 319 -16.24 -26.75 -11.05
C ASP A 319 -17.42 -26.14 -11.85
N LEU A 320 -17.86 -26.79 -12.93
CA LEU A 320 -18.93 -26.29 -13.82
C LEU A 320 -20.34 -26.41 -13.21
N LEU A 321 -20.51 -27.12 -12.08
CA LEU A 321 -21.76 -27.12 -11.32
C LEU A 321 -21.96 -25.78 -10.58
N ASP A 322 -20.87 -25.12 -10.18
CA ASP A 322 -20.93 -23.80 -9.56
C ASP A 322 -21.34 -22.71 -10.55
N ALA A 323 -22.31 -21.89 -10.16
CA ALA A 323 -22.84 -20.85 -11.04
C ALA A 323 -21.79 -19.78 -11.37
N ALA A 324 -21.02 -19.34 -10.37
CA ALA A 324 -20.05 -18.27 -10.57
C ALA A 324 -18.87 -18.73 -11.45
N PHE A 325 -18.38 -19.95 -11.24
CA PHE A 325 -17.36 -20.55 -12.10
C PHE A 325 -17.88 -20.74 -13.53
N ARG A 326 -19.07 -21.32 -13.69
CA ARG A 326 -19.69 -21.54 -15.01
C ARG A 326 -19.86 -20.24 -15.79
N GLN A 327 -20.31 -19.15 -15.15
CA GLN A 327 -20.43 -17.85 -15.80
C GLN A 327 -19.09 -17.33 -16.30
N ARG A 328 -18.01 -17.43 -15.51
CA ARG A 328 -16.65 -17.06 -15.95
C ARG A 328 -16.10 -18.01 -17.02
N PHE A 329 -16.50 -19.28 -17.00
CA PHE A 329 -16.04 -20.27 -17.98
C PHE A 329 -16.60 -20.00 -19.39
N LEU A 330 -17.77 -19.36 -19.49
CA LEU A 330 -18.34 -18.96 -20.79
C LEU A 330 -17.44 -17.96 -21.54
N ASP A 331 -16.54 -17.25 -20.84
CA ASP A 331 -15.56 -16.36 -21.47
C ASP A 331 -14.56 -17.12 -22.37
N TYR A 332 -14.44 -18.45 -22.25
CA TYR A 332 -13.63 -19.27 -23.16
C TYR A 332 -14.41 -19.81 -24.37
N VAL A 333 -15.75 -19.72 -24.33
CA VAL A 333 -16.62 -20.30 -25.35
C VAL A 333 -16.97 -19.23 -26.40
N PRO A 334 -16.90 -19.54 -27.71
CA PRO A 334 -17.31 -18.62 -28.76
C PRO A 334 -18.74 -18.10 -28.53
N ARG A 335 -18.97 -16.79 -28.61
CA ARG A 335 -20.27 -16.16 -28.28
C ARG A 335 -21.48 -16.84 -28.92
N LEU A 336 -21.43 -17.09 -30.22
CA LEU A 336 -22.52 -17.71 -30.97
C LEU A 336 -22.84 -19.14 -30.50
N GLN A 337 -21.90 -19.80 -29.81
CA GLN A 337 -22.04 -21.18 -29.35
C GLN A 337 -22.33 -21.26 -27.85
N GLN A 338 -22.34 -20.16 -27.10
CA GLN A 338 -22.56 -20.17 -25.65
C GLN A 338 -23.92 -20.74 -25.25
N ALA A 339 -25.00 -20.39 -25.97
CA ALA A 339 -26.34 -20.94 -25.70
C ALA A 339 -26.36 -22.46 -25.92
N THR A 340 -25.84 -22.93 -27.05
CA THR A 340 -25.71 -24.36 -27.36
C THR A 340 -24.81 -25.09 -26.36
N PHE A 341 -23.71 -24.46 -25.94
CA PHE A 341 -22.81 -25.00 -24.93
C PHE A 341 -23.51 -25.15 -23.58
N LEU A 342 -24.23 -24.12 -23.11
CA LEU A 342 -24.99 -24.18 -21.86
C LEU A 342 -26.08 -25.27 -21.91
N ASP A 343 -26.77 -25.41 -23.04
CA ASP A 343 -27.76 -26.47 -23.22
C ASP A 343 -27.14 -27.85 -23.15
N ARG A 344 -26.02 -28.09 -23.86
CA ARG A 344 -25.29 -29.36 -23.80
C ARG A 344 -24.71 -29.61 -22.42
N LEU A 345 -24.16 -28.59 -21.77
CA LEU A 345 -23.62 -28.68 -20.42
C LEU A 345 -24.70 -29.05 -19.41
N ARG A 346 -25.87 -28.40 -19.47
CA ARG A 346 -27.03 -28.73 -18.63
C ARG A 346 -27.53 -30.15 -18.90
N GLN A 347 -27.64 -30.55 -20.16
CA GLN A 347 -28.06 -31.90 -20.53
C GLN A 347 -27.12 -32.99 -20.00
N ASN A 348 -25.83 -32.70 -19.77
CA ASN A 348 -24.86 -33.70 -19.36
C ASN A 348 -24.45 -33.62 -17.88
N LEU A 349 -24.47 -32.44 -17.26
CA LEU A 349 -24.04 -32.25 -15.86
C LEU A 349 -25.19 -32.14 -14.86
N ASP A 350 -26.31 -31.54 -15.23
CA ASP A 350 -27.44 -31.31 -14.32
C ASP A 350 -28.30 -32.57 -14.20
N ALA A 351 -28.44 -33.07 -12.98
CA ALA A 351 -29.28 -34.24 -12.68
C ALA A 351 -30.75 -33.99 -13.09
N ASN A 352 -31.23 -32.75 -12.97
CA ASN A 352 -32.62 -32.38 -13.27
C ASN A 352 -32.84 -31.99 -14.74
N GLY A 353 -31.78 -31.68 -15.48
CA GLY A 353 -31.78 -31.20 -16.87
C GLY A 353 -32.52 -29.88 -17.12
N LYS A 354 -32.94 -29.16 -16.08
CA LYS A 354 -33.79 -27.96 -16.15
C LYS A 354 -33.43 -26.89 -15.11
N SER A 355 -32.36 -27.10 -14.33
CA SER A 355 -31.96 -26.18 -13.28
C SER A 355 -31.58 -24.80 -13.87
N PRO A 356 -31.91 -23.68 -13.21
CA PRO A 356 -31.54 -22.34 -13.65
C PRO A 356 -30.02 -22.15 -13.78
N THR A 357 -29.57 -21.36 -14.76
CA THR A 357 -28.14 -21.16 -15.08
C THR A 357 -27.39 -20.27 -14.09
N ASP A 358 -28.08 -19.59 -13.18
CA ASP A 358 -27.56 -18.72 -12.13
C ASP A 358 -27.45 -19.41 -10.76
N GLN A 359 -27.81 -20.69 -10.68
CA GLN A 359 -27.78 -21.50 -9.46
C GLN A 359 -26.79 -22.66 -9.55
N HIS A 360 -26.44 -23.24 -8.40
CA HIS A 360 -25.65 -24.45 -8.34
C HIS A 360 -26.45 -25.65 -8.89
N TRP A 361 -25.81 -26.51 -9.68
CA TRP A 361 -26.48 -27.68 -10.27
C TRP A 361 -26.19 -28.97 -9.49
N PRO A 362 -27.20 -29.81 -9.23
CA PRO A 362 -26.95 -31.15 -8.70
C PRO A 362 -26.26 -32.03 -9.75
N ARG A 363 -25.20 -32.75 -9.35
CA ARG A 363 -24.39 -33.57 -10.25
C ARG A 363 -25.15 -34.78 -10.78
N ARG A 364 -25.13 -34.98 -12.10
CA ARG A 364 -25.61 -36.21 -12.75
C ARG A 364 -24.63 -37.38 -12.54
N ALA A 365 -25.15 -38.59 -12.34
CA ALA A 365 -24.36 -39.80 -12.07
C ALA A 365 -23.42 -40.22 -13.22
N GLN A 366 -23.77 -39.92 -14.47
CA GLN A 366 -22.96 -40.19 -15.68
C GLN A 366 -22.52 -38.86 -16.34
N ALA A 367 -22.05 -37.92 -15.54
CA ALA A 367 -21.58 -36.63 -16.04
C ALA A 367 -20.39 -36.80 -16.99
N ASP A 368 -20.53 -36.35 -18.24
CA ASP A 368 -19.46 -36.34 -19.23
C ASP A 368 -19.45 -35.01 -20.02
N LEU A 369 -18.25 -34.45 -20.19
CA LEU A 369 -18.02 -33.21 -20.92
C LEU A 369 -17.67 -33.43 -22.40
N HIS A 370 -17.56 -34.70 -22.86
CA HIS A 370 -17.10 -35.05 -24.20
C HIS A 370 -15.80 -34.31 -24.54
N MET A 371 -14.81 -34.47 -23.67
CA MET A 371 -13.56 -33.73 -23.69
C MET A 371 -12.63 -34.24 -24.79
N ALA A 372 -12.09 -33.32 -25.59
CA ALA A 372 -11.11 -33.62 -26.63
C ALA A 372 -9.90 -32.66 -26.57
N GLN A 373 -8.72 -33.19 -26.93
CA GLN A 373 -7.49 -32.41 -27.06
C GLN A 373 -7.20 -32.13 -28.53
N LEU A 374 -7.08 -30.85 -28.88
CA LEU A 374 -6.72 -30.41 -30.24
C LEU A 374 -5.24 -30.01 -30.25
N PRO A 375 -4.39 -30.57 -31.14
CA PRO A 375 -2.96 -30.27 -31.15
C PRO A 375 -2.69 -28.79 -31.48
N VAL A 376 -1.80 -28.15 -30.72
CA VAL A 376 -1.28 -26.81 -31.05
C VAL A 376 -0.09 -26.97 -31.98
N THR A 377 -0.20 -26.46 -33.21
CA THR A 377 0.89 -26.51 -34.21
C THR A 377 1.72 -25.23 -34.16
N GLY A 378 3.05 -25.36 -34.02
CA GLY A 378 3.98 -24.22 -33.96
C GLY A 378 4.31 -23.79 -32.53
N GLU A 379 4.87 -22.59 -32.37
CA GLU A 379 5.21 -22.03 -31.05
C GLU A 379 3.94 -21.59 -30.30
N ILE A 380 3.88 -21.85 -28.99
CA ILE A 380 2.68 -21.64 -28.15
C ILE A 380 2.20 -20.19 -28.14
N PHE A 381 3.11 -19.21 -28.08
CA PHE A 381 2.74 -17.80 -27.97
C PHE A 381 2.33 -17.24 -29.34
N ASP A 382 2.91 -17.74 -30.43
CA ASP A 382 2.43 -17.52 -31.80
C ASP A 382 1.00 -18.01 -31.97
N PHE A 383 0.70 -19.23 -31.50
CA PHE A 383 -0.64 -19.79 -31.53
C PHE A 383 -1.64 -18.93 -30.75
N LEU A 384 -1.31 -18.56 -29.50
CA LEU A 384 -2.18 -17.73 -28.66
C LEU A 384 -2.48 -16.36 -29.29
N HIS A 385 -1.47 -15.71 -29.87
CA HIS A 385 -1.67 -14.45 -30.59
C HIS A 385 -2.61 -14.62 -31.79
N ASN A 386 -2.42 -15.67 -32.60
CA ASN A 386 -3.24 -15.90 -33.78
C ASN A 386 -4.69 -16.27 -33.42
N ASP A 387 -4.88 -17.13 -32.41
CA ASP A 387 -6.20 -17.50 -31.89
C ASP A 387 -6.94 -16.26 -31.36
N HIS A 388 -6.22 -15.38 -30.66
CA HIS A 388 -6.76 -14.11 -30.17
C HIS A 388 -7.22 -13.18 -31.30
N VAL A 389 -6.37 -12.96 -32.32
CA VAL A 389 -6.73 -12.11 -33.46
C VAL A 389 -7.92 -12.69 -34.23
N ALA A 390 -7.92 -14.01 -34.44
CA ALA A 390 -9.04 -14.70 -35.10
C ALA A 390 -10.34 -14.56 -34.31
N ARG A 391 -10.28 -14.70 -32.97
CA ARG A 391 -11.42 -14.49 -32.08
C ARG A 391 -11.92 -13.04 -32.14
N LEU A 392 -11.02 -12.06 -32.07
CA LEU A 392 -11.36 -10.64 -32.16
C LEU A 392 -12.09 -10.31 -33.46
N GLN A 393 -11.58 -10.82 -34.60
CA GLN A 393 -12.21 -10.65 -35.91
C GLN A 393 -13.57 -11.33 -35.98
N ALA A 394 -13.68 -12.58 -35.53
CA ALA A 394 -14.91 -13.35 -35.53
C ALA A 394 -16.01 -12.68 -34.70
N GLU A 395 -15.69 -12.19 -33.51
CA GLU A 395 -16.68 -11.49 -32.71
C GLU A 395 -16.98 -10.09 -33.26
N ALA A 396 -16.01 -9.37 -33.83
CA ALA A 396 -16.27 -8.08 -34.47
C ALA A 396 -17.26 -8.18 -35.64
N ARG A 397 -17.26 -9.31 -36.38
CA ARG A 397 -18.25 -9.59 -37.44
C ARG A 397 -19.69 -9.70 -36.96
N LEU A 398 -19.92 -9.89 -35.65
CA LEU A 398 -21.27 -9.85 -35.07
C LEU A 398 -21.84 -8.44 -35.03
N PHE A 399 -20.96 -7.45 -34.88
CA PHE A 399 -21.31 -6.04 -34.69
C PHE A 399 -21.14 -5.23 -35.97
N ALA A 400 -20.04 -5.43 -36.70
CA ALA A 400 -19.77 -4.80 -37.99
C ALA A 400 -19.80 -5.90 -39.06
N VAL A 401 -20.98 -6.14 -39.63
CA VAL A 401 -21.25 -7.27 -40.53
C VAL A 401 -20.77 -6.93 -41.95
N PRO A 402 -19.82 -7.69 -42.53
CA PRO A 402 -19.41 -7.49 -43.92
C PRO A 402 -20.58 -7.68 -44.89
N THR A 403 -20.61 -6.95 -46.00
CA THR A 403 -21.71 -7.03 -46.99
C THR A 403 -21.88 -8.45 -47.54
N ALA A 404 -20.80 -9.23 -47.63
CA ALA A 404 -20.81 -10.64 -48.04
C ALA A 404 -21.49 -11.59 -47.02
N ASP A 405 -21.51 -11.22 -45.74
CA ASP A 405 -22.06 -12.01 -44.63
C ASP A 405 -23.50 -11.55 -44.27
N ALA A 406 -24.05 -10.57 -45.00
CA ALA A 406 -25.34 -9.96 -44.74
C ALA A 406 -26.52 -10.84 -45.23
N ASP A 407 -27.08 -11.64 -44.32
CA ASP A 407 -28.29 -12.45 -44.52
C ASP A 407 -29.39 -12.05 -43.52
N GLU A 408 -30.65 -11.94 -43.97
CA GLU A 408 -31.77 -11.46 -43.15
C GLU A 408 -32.18 -12.46 -42.05
N ARG A 409 -32.07 -13.77 -42.29
CA ARG A 409 -32.36 -14.80 -41.28
C ARG A 409 -31.30 -14.78 -40.19
N GLU A 410 -30.04 -14.63 -40.59
CA GLU A 410 -28.92 -14.56 -39.65
C GLU A 410 -28.92 -13.23 -38.87
N ARG A 411 -29.34 -12.13 -39.51
CA ARG A 411 -29.56 -10.84 -38.85
C ARG A 411 -30.62 -10.93 -37.75
N LYS A 412 -31.76 -11.58 -38.02
CA LYS A 412 -32.81 -11.79 -37.00
C LYS A 412 -32.34 -12.68 -35.85
N ARG A 413 -31.55 -13.72 -36.13
CA ARG A 413 -30.93 -14.55 -35.08
C ARG A 413 -29.97 -13.77 -34.20
N ARG A 414 -29.14 -12.91 -34.81
CA ARG A 414 -28.27 -11.99 -34.07
C ARG A 414 -29.13 -11.08 -33.20
N LEU A 415 -30.06 -10.32 -33.76
CA LEU A 415 -30.93 -9.41 -32.99
C LEU A 415 -31.69 -10.09 -31.84
N ALA A 416 -32.24 -11.29 -32.04
CA ALA A 416 -32.95 -12.03 -30.98
C ALA A 416 -32.02 -12.50 -29.84
N LEU A 417 -30.79 -12.92 -30.16
CA LEU A 417 -29.76 -13.23 -29.16
C LEU A 417 -29.42 -11.98 -28.32
N TRP A 418 -29.66 -10.79 -28.86
CA TRP A 418 -29.30 -9.51 -28.25
C TRP A 418 -30.42 -8.96 -27.37
N GLU A 419 -31.68 -9.06 -27.82
CA GLU A 419 -32.86 -8.78 -26.98
C GLU A 419 -32.84 -9.63 -25.70
N SER A 420 -32.45 -10.91 -25.82
CA SER A 420 -32.33 -11.82 -24.66
C SER A 420 -31.17 -11.51 -23.71
N ALA A 421 -30.16 -10.77 -24.18
CA ALA A 421 -28.99 -10.39 -23.38
C ALA A 421 -29.19 -9.09 -22.57
N GLY A 422 -30.28 -8.34 -22.81
CA GLY A 422 -30.63 -7.13 -22.05
C GLY A 422 -29.62 -5.98 -22.19
N LEU A 423 -29.07 -5.79 -23.39
CA LEU A 423 -27.97 -4.85 -23.66
C LEU A 423 -28.46 -3.64 -24.46
N ASP A 424 -28.47 -2.47 -23.83
CA ASP A 424 -28.97 -1.20 -24.42
C ASP A 424 -28.06 -0.68 -25.55
N ALA A 425 -28.33 -1.15 -26.78
CA ALA A 425 -28.08 -0.58 -28.11
C ALA A 425 -26.72 0.02 -28.53
N LEU A 426 -25.79 0.42 -27.66
CA LEU A 426 -24.39 0.77 -27.96
C LEU A 426 -23.50 0.53 -26.70
N MET A 427 -23.14 -0.67 -26.28
CA MET A 427 -22.28 -1.46 -27.15
C MET A 427 -20.89 -0.80 -27.35
N ILE A 428 -20.46 -0.41 -28.55
CA ILE A 428 -20.76 0.69 -29.50
C ILE A 428 -20.52 2.14 -29.01
N ALA A 429 -19.91 2.34 -27.85
CA ALA A 429 -18.91 3.41 -27.80
C ALA A 429 -17.52 2.82 -27.71
N GLY A 430 -17.22 1.81 -26.88
CA GLY A 430 -15.80 1.50 -26.75
C GLY A 430 -15.28 0.44 -25.82
N PHE A 431 -16.01 -0.65 -25.59
CA PHE A 431 -15.35 -1.83 -25.05
C PHE A 431 -15.27 -2.91 -26.10
N PHE A 432 -14.01 -3.34 -26.30
CA PHE A 432 -13.59 -4.50 -27.05
C PHE A 432 -14.62 -5.60 -26.94
N VAL A 433 -14.86 -6.25 -28.08
CA VAL A 433 -15.72 -7.41 -28.17
C VAL A 433 -15.54 -8.28 -26.93
N PRO A 434 -16.58 -8.67 -26.18
CA PRO A 434 -16.33 -9.22 -24.85
C PRO A 434 -15.56 -10.58 -24.87
N ALA A 435 -15.16 -11.05 -26.07
CA ALA A 435 -14.13 -12.04 -26.39
C ALA A 435 -12.80 -11.91 -25.69
N VAL A 436 -12.35 -10.67 -25.49
CA VAL A 436 -10.91 -10.41 -25.62
C VAL A 436 -10.13 -10.72 -24.31
N GLY A 437 -10.82 -11.35 -23.35
CA GLY A 437 -10.21 -11.91 -22.15
C GLY A 437 -9.74 -10.84 -21.15
N THR A 438 -9.28 -11.32 -19.99
CA THR A 438 -8.74 -10.47 -18.91
C THR A 438 -7.53 -9.62 -19.34
N PHE A 439 -6.82 -10.06 -20.38
CA PHE A 439 -5.63 -9.40 -20.90
C PHE A 439 -5.89 -8.00 -21.46
N MET A 440 -6.91 -7.81 -22.31
CA MET A 440 -7.14 -6.52 -22.96
C MET A 440 -7.90 -5.51 -22.08
N LEU A 441 -8.53 -5.95 -21.00
CA LEU A 441 -9.06 -5.06 -19.96
C LEU A 441 -7.94 -4.25 -19.31
N ALA A 442 -6.82 -4.89 -18.95
CA ALA A 442 -5.67 -4.20 -18.37
C ALA A 442 -5.02 -3.24 -19.38
N VAL A 443 -4.90 -3.67 -20.64
CA VAL A 443 -4.38 -2.83 -21.74
C VAL A 443 -5.24 -1.58 -21.92
N THR A 444 -6.57 -1.72 -21.93
CA THR A 444 -7.50 -0.58 -22.05
C THR A 444 -7.43 0.34 -20.84
N ALA A 445 -7.33 -0.22 -19.64
CA ALA A 445 -7.17 0.54 -18.42
C ALA A 445 -5.86 1.37 -18.44
N PHE A 446 -4.78 0.84 -19.00
CA PHE A 446 -3.55 1.61 -19.23
C PHE A 446 -3.70 2.69 -20.30
N GLN A 447 -4.48 2.47 -21.37
CA GLN A 447 -4.77 3.52 -22.35
C GLN A 447 -5.53 4.69 -21.73
N LEU A 448 -6.51 4.43 -20.85
CA LEU A 448 -7.21 5.46 -20.10
C LEU A 448 -6.28 6.26 -19.18
N LEU A 449 -5.37 5.57 -18.50
CA LEU A 449 -4.36 6.25 -17.68
C LEU A 449 -3.42 7.12 -18.54
N ASP A 450 -3.01 6.63 -19.72
CA ASP A 450 -2.15 7.36 -20.66
C ASP A 450 -2.83 8.61 -21.27
N GLU A 451 -4.16 8.62 -21.37
CA GLU A 451 -4.85 9.83 -21.83
C GLU A 451 -4.85 10.95 -20.78
N ALA A 452 -4.95 10.60 -19.50
CA ALA A 452 -5.15 11.58 -18.42
C ALA A 452 -3.87 11.92 -17.63
N TYR A 453 -2.93 10.99 -17.52
CA TYR A 453 -1.79 11.08 -16.60
C TYR A 453 -0.46 10.88 -17.34
N GLU A 454 0.55 11.63 -16.93
CA GLU A 454 1.93 11.52 -17.42
C GLU A 454 2.83 10.86 -16.37
N GLY A 455 3.62 9.88 -16.79
CA GLY A 455 4.58 9.18 -15.92
C GLY A 455 3.94 8.23 -14.90
N TYR A 456 2.69 7.82 -15.12
CA TYR A 456 1.95 6.92 -14.22
C TYR A 456 2.57 5.52 -14.15
N GLU A 457 3.48 5.16 -15.05
CA GLU A 457 4.15 3.86 -15.10
C GLU A 457 5.07 3.65 -13.89
N ALA A 458 5.62 4.73 -13.35
CA ALA A 458 6.45 4.72 -12.15
C ALA A 458 5.61 4.68 -10.85
N TRP A 459 4.28 4.86 -10.95
CA TRP A 459 3.42 4.89 -9.78
C TRP A 459 3.23 3.49 -9.19
N HIS A 460 2.99 3.44 -7.88
CA HIS A 460 2.67 2.18 -7.23
C HIS A 460 1.36 1.59 -7.78
N ALA A 461 1.15 0.28 -7.62
CA ALA A 461 -0.09 -0.36 -8.08
C ALA A 461 -1.34 0.27 -7.44
N GLY A 462 -1.26 0.63 -6.15
CA GLY A 462 -2.33 1.33 -5.44
C GLY A 462 -2.63 2.72 -6.00
N ASP A 463 -1.60 3.46 -6.39
CA ASP A 463 -1.74 4.81 -6.98
C ASP A 463 -2.44 4.76 -8.34
N ARG A 464 -2.05 3.82 -9.22
CA ARG A 464 -2.70 3.61 -10.53
C ARG A 464 -4.15 3.16 -10.39
N HIS A 465 -4.41 2.26 -9.45
CA HIS A 465 -5.77 1.82 -9.14
C HIS A 465 -6.63 2.99 -8.61
N LEU A 466 -6.06 3.87 -7.77
CA LEU A 466 -6.75 5.06 -7.28
C LEU A 466 -6.99 6.09 -8.40
N ALA A 467 -6.02 6.29 -9.29
CA ALA A 467 -6.15 7.16 -10.45
C ALA A 467 -7.23 6.70 -11.43
N LEU A 468 -7.35 5.39 -11.64
CA LEU A 468 -8.41 4.81 -12.47
C LEU A 468 -9.79 4.93 -11.80
N ARG A 469 -9.88 4.75 -10.47
CA ARG A 469 -11.12 5.06 -9.73
C ARG A 469 -11.52 6.53 -9.81
N HIS A 470 -10.56 7.43 -9.96
CA HIS A 470 -10.84 8.84 -10.18
C HIS A 470 -11.45 9.08 -11.57
N LEU A 471 -10.90 8.44 -12.61
CA LEU A 471 -11.48 8.44 -13.96
C LEU A 471 -12.90 7.83 -13.97
N GLU A 472 -13.13 6.73 -13.25
CA GLU A 472 -14.46 6.14 -13.06
C GLU A 472 -15.44 7.16 -12.46
N ALA A 473 -15.05 7.86 -11.39
CA ALA A 473 -15.91 8.85 -10.75
C ALA A 473 -16.27 10.02 -11.68
N VAL A 474 -15.31 10.49 -12.50
CA VAL A 474 -15.55 11.53 -13.51
C VAL A 474 -16.46 11.03 -14.63
N GLY A 475 -16.21 9.82 -15.15
CA GLY A 475 -17.01 9.20 -16.22
C GLY A 475 -18.45 8.92 -15.80
N LEU A 476 -18.67 8.36 -14.61
CA LEU A 476 -20.02 8.10 -14.07
C LEU A 476 -20.81 9.38 -13.80
N ASN A 477 -20.15 10.45 -13.32
CA ASN A 477 -20.80 11.75 -13.09
C ASN A 477 -21.29 12.40 -14.39
N LEU A 478 -20.61 12.17 -15.52
CA LEU A 478 -21.03 12.67 -16.84
C LEU A 478 -22.21 11.86 -17.39
N GLY A 479 -22.18 10.53 -17.26
CA GLY A 479 -23.29 9.66 -17.67
C GLY A 479 -24.59 9.94 -16.92
N LEU A 480 -24.52 10.27 -15.62
CA LEU A 480 -25.68 10.62 -14.78
C LEU A 480 -26.33 11.97 -15.16
N MET A 481 -25.56 12.94 -15.67
CA MET A 481 -26.08 14.24 -16.11
C MET A 481 -26.96 14.16 -17.37
N ALA A 482 -26.92 13.05 -18.11
CA ALA A 482 -27.66 12.86 -19.35
C ALA A 482 -29.00 12.10 -19.20
N GLY A 483 -29.33 11.50 -18.03
CA GLY A 483 -30.46 10.55 -17.99
C GLY A 483 -31.25 10.31 -16.69
N LEU A 484 -30.75 10.53 -15.45
CA LEU A 484 -31.55 10.24 -14.24
C LEU A 484 -31.06 10.98 -12.98
N HIS A 485 -32.00 11.50 -12.19
CA HIS A 485 -31.79 12.40 -11.04
C HIS A 485 -31.54 11.69 -9.69
N VAL A 486 -30.77 10.59 -9.64
CA VAL A 486 -30.56 9.83 -8.38
C VAL A 486 -29.13 9.29 -8.25
N ALA A 487 -28.30 9.90 -7.38
CA ALA A 487 -27.35 9.24 -6.47
C ALA A 487 -26.36 10.22 -5.77
N GLY A 488 -26.85 11.22 -5.03
CA GLY A 488 -26.02 12.20 -4.32
C GLY A 488 -25.40 11.75 -2.98
N LYS A 489 -25.08 10.47 -2.75
CA LYS A 489 -24.71 9.99 -1.38
C LYS A 489 -23.42 9.18 -1.17
N VAL A 490 -22.58 8.90 -2.18
CA VAL A 490 -21.38 8.04 -1.97
C VAL A 490 -20.03 8.64 -2.43
N LEU A 491 -19.99 9.81 -3.06
CA LEU A 491 -18.77 10.27 -3.76
C LEU A 491 -17.74 11.17 -3.04
N PRO A 492 -17.92 11.80 -1.84
CA PRO A 492 -16.92 12.75 -1.32
C PRO A 492 -15.58 12.16 -0.87
N ARG A 493 -15.48 10.86 -0.55
CA ARG A 493 -14.27 10.29 0.10
C ARG A 493 -13.14 9.95 -0.87
N LEU A 494 -13.39 9.81 -2.17
CA LEU A 494 -12.36 9.47 -3.15
C LEU A 494 -11.55 10.69 -3.61
N PHE A 495 -12.08 11.90 -3.45
CA PHE A 495 -11.50 13.14 -3.98
C PHE A 495 -10.51 13.84 -3.02
N ASN A 496 -10.39 13.37 -1.78
CA ASN A 496 -9.41 13.86 -0.79
C ASN A 496 -8.21 12.90 -0.66
N SER A 497 -7.78 12.31 -1.78
CA SER A 497 -6.59 11.46 -1.80
C SER A 497 -5.34 12.35 -1.88
N PRO A 498 -4.33 12.15 -1.00
CA PRO A 498 -3.06 12.89 -1.08
C PRO A 498 -2.37 12.78 -2.45
N LEU A 499 -2.64 11.70 -3.19
CA LEU A 499 -2.15 11.56 -4.57
C LEU A 499 -2.80 12.62 -5.47
N LEU A 500 -4.13 12.74 -5.47
CA LEU A 500 -4.89 13.59 -6.38
C LEU A 500 -4.72 15.08 -6.08
N GLU A 501 -4.58 15.45 -4.81
CA GLU A 501 -4.27 16.82 -4.39
C GLU A 501 -2.83 17.24 -4.76
N GLY A 502 -1.94 16.28 -4.99
CA GLY A 502 -0.54 16.49 -5.32
C GLY A 502 -0.19 16.31 -6.80
N LEU A 503 -1.18 16.25 -7.70
CA LEU A 503 -0.94 16.19 -9.15
C LEU A 503 -0.95 17.59 -9.75
N ASP A 504 -0.04 17.84 -10.68
CA ASP A 504 0.05 19.11 -11.40
C ASP A 504 -0.38 18.95 -12.86
N PRO A 505 -1.18 19.90 -13.41
CA PRO A 505 -1.46 19.94 -14.83
C PRO A 505 -0.21 20.39 -15.60
N ILE A 506 0.17 19.63 -16.61
CA ILE A 506 1.26 19.94 -17.54
C ILE A 506 0.73 19.96 -18.96
N THR A 507 1.41 20.71 -19.83
CA THR A 507 1.18 20.68 -21.29
C THR A 507 2.37 20.01 -21.95
N LEU A 508 2.13 18.97 -22.74
CA LEU A 508 3.15 18.26 -23.50
C LEU A 508 3.51 19.02 -24.79
N ASP A 509 4.59 18.60 -25.45
CA ASP A 509 5.08 19.22 -26.70
C ASP A 509 4.06 19.14 -27.86
N ASP A 510 3.13 18.19 -27.80
CA ASP A 510 2.01 18.04 -28.76
C ASP A 510 0.80 18.95 -28.45
N GLY A 511 0.89 19.76 -27.39
CA GLY A 511 -0.18 20.64 -26.92
C GLY A 511 -1.24 19.97 -26.04
N SER A 512 -1.14 18.65 -25.80
CA SER A 512 -2.08 17.94 -24.92
C SER A 512 -1.83 18.27 -23.45
N GLN A 513 -2.90 18.34 -22.65
CA GLN A 513 -2.81 18.53 -21.21
C GLN A 513 -2.96 17.21 -20.47
N ARG A 514 -2.07 16.95 -19.52
CA ARG A 514 -2.06 15.74 -18.67
C ARG A 514 -1.74 16.10 -17.22
N LEU A 515 -2.04 15.19 -16.29
CA LEU A 515 -1.70 15.33 -14.87
C LEU A 515 -0.43 14.55 -14.54
N ARG A 516 0.51 15.17 -13.83
CA ARG A 516 1.77 14.55 -13.43
C ARG A 516 1.95 14.62 -11.91
N LYS A 517 2.58 13.58 -11.36
CA LYS A 517 3.13 13.63 -9.99
C LYS A 517 4.50 14.34 -9.99
N PRO A 518 4.72 15.37 -9.17
CA PRO A 518 5.95 16.18 -9.17
C PRO A 518 7.11 15.49 -8.42
N ASP A 519 7.30 14.18 -8.62
CA ASP A 519 8.48 13.45 -8.13
C ASP A 519 9.48 13.18 -9.25
N LEU A 520 10.75 12.98 -8.86
CA LEU A 520 11.87 12.70 -9.75
C LEU A 520 12.29 11.23 -9.72
N VAL A 521 11.68 10.40 -8.88
CA VAL A 521 12.09 9.00 -8.67
C VAL A 521 12.18 8.23 -10.00
N ALA A 522 11.24 8.47 -10.91
CA ALA A 522 11.22 7.87 -12.26
C ALA A 522 12.41 8.29 -13.15
N TYR A 523 12.99 9.47 -12.89
CA TYR A 523 14.07 10.07 -13.68
C TYR A 523 15.47 9.70 -13.18
N GLN A 524 15.56 8.94 -12.08
CA GLN A 524 16.84 8.51 -11.53
C GLN A 524 17.60 7.68 -12.57
N SER A 525 18.82 8.12 -12.89
CA SER A 525 19.70 7.42 -13.80
C SER A 525 20.23 6.15 -13.14
N PRO A 526 20.19 4.99 -13.82
CA PRO A 526 20.83 3.76 -13.34
C PRO A 526 22.36 3.82 -13.44
N VAL A 527 22.92 4.87 -14.04
CA VAL A 527 24.37 5.05 -14.19
C VAL A 527 24.98 5.46 -12.84
N GLU A 528 25.77 4.57 -12.27
CA GLU A 528 26.66 4.89 -11.13
C GLU A 528 27.89 5.64 -11.63
N LEU A 529 28.06 6.88 -11.18
CA LEU A 529 29.21 7.71 -11.54
C LEU A 529 30.45 7.22 -10.78
N PRO A 530 31.56 6.88 -11.46
CA PRO A 530 32.80 6.48 -10.80
C PRO A 530 33.34 7.58 -9.87
N ASP A 531 33.94 7.18 -8.75
CA ASP A 531 34.54 8.11 -7.78
C ASP A 531 35.68 8.97 -8.34
N THR A 532 36.17 8.67 -9.54
CA THR A 532 37.19 9.46 -10.24
C THR A 532 36.61 10.67 -10.98
N VAL A 533 35.30 10.69 -11.27
CA VAL A 533 34.64 11.77 -12.01
C VAL A 533 34.32 12.91 -11.04
N ARG A 534 34.92 14.08 -11.27
CA ARG A 534 34.66 15.30 -10.48
C ARG A 534 33.67 16.22 -11.20
N PRO A 535 32.81 16.94 -10.46
CA PRO A 535 31.91 17.90 -11.06
C PRO A 535 32.68 19.12 -11.59
N ASN A 536 32.15 19.77 -12.63
CA ASN A 536 32.65 21.05 -13.12
C ASN A 536 32.25 22.21 -12.17
N ALA A 537 32.63 23.44 -12.50
CA ALA A 537 32.31 24.63 -11.69
C ALA A 537 30.81 24.87 -11.49
N LYS A 538 29.96 24.37 -12.40
CA LYS A 538 28.50 24.41 -12.28
C LYS A 538 27.93 23.23 -11.51
N GLY A 539 28.72 22.29 -10.98
CA GLY A 539 28.21 21.10 -10.28
C GLY A 539 27.80 19.94 -11.18
N GLN A 540 28.15 19.97 -12.47
CA GLN A 540 27.79 18.95 -13.46
C GLN A 540 28.91 17.91 -13.63
N TYR A 541 28.56 16.63 -13.68
CA TYR A 541 29.47 15.51 -13.90
C TYR A 541 29.45 15.13 -15.38
N LEU A 542 30.61 15.14 -16.04
CA LEU A 542 30.75 14.70 -17.43
C LEU A 542 31.20 13.24 -17.44
N HIS A 543 30.35 12.34 -17.94
CA HIS A 543 30.67 10.91 -18.07
C HIS A 543 30.19 10.39 -19.42
N GLN A 544 31.07 9.76 -20.20
CA GLN A 544 30.77 9.21 -21.54
C GLN A 544 30.10 10.23 -22.49
N GLY A 545 30.53 11.50 -22.45
CA GLY A 545 29.97 12.57 -23.30
C GLY A 545 28.58 13.07 -22.88
N GLN A 546 28.03 12.57 -21.77
CA GLN A 546 26.75 13.00 -21.22
C GLN A 546 26.97 13.78 -19.92
N HIS A 547 26.07 14.74 -19.65
CA HIS A 547 26.10 15.53 -18.43
C HIS A 547 25.14 14.94 -17.39
N PHE A 548 25.58 14.89 -16.14
CA PHE A 548 24.82 14.41 -14.99
C PHE A 548 24.87 15.40 -13.84
N ILE A 549 23.87 15.35 -12.97
CA ILE A 549 23.83 16.06 -11.69
C ILE A 549 23.45 15.08 -10.58
N ARG A 550 23.81 15.42 -9.33
CA ARG A 550 23.37 14.68 -8.14
C ARG A 550 22.38 15.52 -7.35
N ILE A 551 21.20 14.97 -7.09
CA ILE A 551 20.17 15.57 -6.24
C ILE A 551 19.86 14.55 -5.14
N GLU A 552 20.08 14.93 -3.88
CA GLU A 552 19.82 14.10 -2.69
C GLU A 552 20.46 12.69 -2.78
N GLY A 553 21.69 12.61 -3.27
CA GLY A 553 22.45 11.37 -3.43
C GLY A 553 22.06 10.52 -4.65
N SER A 554 21.00 10.90 -5.38
CA SER A 554 20.58 10.22 -6.61
C SER A 554 21.16 10.92 -7.84
N THR A 555 21.56 10.14 -8.86
CA THR A 555 22.14 10.65 -10.10
C THR A 555 21.07 10.86 -11.16
N TYR A 556 21.09 12.00 -11.85
CA TYR A 556 20.15 12.35 -12.92
C TYR A 556 20.89 12.78 -14.17
N ARG A 557 20.44 12.31 -15.35
CA ARG A 557 20.97 12.75 -16.64
C ARG A 557 20.31 14.06 -17.04
N GLN A 558 21.09 15.02 -17.53
CA GLN A 558 20.59 16.30 -18.02
C GLN A 558 20.93 16.51 -19.51
N ALA A 559 20.08 17.24 -20.20
CA ALA A 559 20.31 17.70 -21.57
C ALA A 559 19.95 19.18 -21.70
N LEU A 560 20.69 19.89 -22.55
CA LEU A 560 20.43 21.29 -22.86
C LEU A 560 19.38 21.38 -23.98
N ASP A 561 18.29 22.09 -23.74
CA ASP A 561 17.31 22.43 -24.76
C ASP A 561 17.88 23.54 -25.66
N SER A 562 18.07 23.23 -26.95
CA SER A 562 18.67 24.16 -27.91
C SER A 562 17.80 25.37 -28.22
N THR A 563 16.50 25.30 -27.96
CA THR A 563 15.52 26.35 -28.31
C THR A 563 15.41 27.38 -27.18
N THR A 564 15.33 26.90 -25.93
CA THR A 564 15.17 27.77 -24.77
C THR A 564 16.48 28.10 -24.07
N GLY A 565 17.56 27.36 -24.37
CA GLY A 565 18.85 27.48 -23.69
C GLY A 565 18.84 26.99 -22.23
N ARG A 566 17.77 26.31 -21.79
CA ARG A 566 17.62 25.78 -20.43
C ARG A 566 17.93 24.30 -20.36
N TRP A 567 18.36 23.83 -19.20
CA TRP A 567 18.61 22.41 -18.96
C TRP A 567 17.33 21.67 -18.58
N ARG A 568 17.23 20.41 -18.96
CA ARG A 568 16.12 19.51 -18.59
C ARG A 568 16.65 18.16 -18.10
N ILE A 569 15.94 17.53 -17.17
CA ILE A 569 16.22 16.15 -16.77
C ILE A 569 15.68 15.20 -17.86
N VAL A 570 16.47 14.21 -18.24
CA VAL A 570 16.06 13.21 -19.24
C VAL A 570 15.76 11.88 -18.57
N HIS A 571 14.61 11.30 -18.90
CA HIS A 571 14.22 9.99 -18.41
C HIS A 571 15.19 8.90 -18.90
N PRO A 572 15.53 7.88 -18.07
CA PRO A 572 16.54 6.88 -18.42
C PRO A 572 16.07 5.87 -19.47
N GLN A 573 14.75 5.67 -19.63
CA GLN A 573 14.18 4.56 -20.41
C GLN A 573 13.17 5.00 -21.48
N GLN A 574 12.73 6.26 -21.47
CA GLN A 574 11.63 6.75 -22.31
C GLN A 574 12.05 8.09 -22.90
N ASP A 575 12.32 8.13 -24.21
CA ASP A 575 12.81 9.34 -24.86
C ASP A 575 11.72 10.41 -25.04
N ASP A 576 10.46 9.99 -25.05
CA ASP A 576 9.23 10.77 -25.20
C ASP A 576 8.62 11.25 -23.88
N ALA A 577 9.14 10.78 -22.73
CA ALA A 577 8.65 11.24 -21.42
C ALA A 577 8.90 12.74 -21.22
N TYR A 578 8.00 13.38 -20.47
CA TYR A 578 8.16 14.77 -20.04
C TYR A 578 9.58 15.04 -19.49
N ARG A 579 10.16 16.21 -19.77
CA ARG A 579 11.51 16.56 -19.32
C ARG A 579 11.45 17.76 -18.37
N PRO A 580 11.50 17.54 -17.04
CA PRO A 580 11.44 18.61 -16.05
C PRO A 580 12.52 19.66 -16.26
N TRP A 581 12.19 20.94 -16.08
CA TRP A 581 13.17 22.02 -16.21
C TRP A 581 14.10 22.07 -15.00
N LEU A 582 15.36 22.38 -15.28
CA LEU A 582 16.37 22.60 -14.26
C LEU A 582 16.73 24.08 -14.18
N GLU A 583 16.91 24.52 -12.94
CA GLU A 583 17.42 25.84 -12.58
C GLU A 583 18.70 25.69 -11.76
N HIS A 584 19.62 26.65 -11.93
CA HIS A 584 20.92 26.62 -11.29
C HIS A 584 21.42 28.01 -10.93
N ASN A 585 22.28 28.09 -9.92
CA ASN A 585 22.91 29.35 -9.48
C ASN A 585 24.32 29.58 -10.06
N ASP A 586 24.75 28.76 -11.03
CA ASP A 586 26.10 28.78 -11.63
C ASP A 586 27.27 28.46 -10.67
N GLU A 587 26.99 28.19 -9.39
CA GLU A 587 27.97 27.81 -8.35
C GLU A 587 27.70 26.41 -7.78
N GLY A 588 27.09 25.51 -8.57
CA GLY A 588 26.93 24.10 -8.21
C GLY A 588 25.55 23.69 -7.69
N ALA A 589 24.67 24.63 -7.34
CA ALA A 589 23.33 24.32 -6.86
C ALA A 589 22.39 24.09 -8.06
N TRP A 590 21.68 22.97 -8.06
CA TRP A 590 20.67 22.60 -9.05
C TRP A 590 19.34 22.25 -8.38
N HIS A 591 18.25 22.81 -8.89
CA HIS A 591 16.90 22.49 -8.44
C HIS A 591 15.94 22.41 -9.63
N VAL A 592 14.81 21.72 -9.44
CA VAL A 592 13.75 21.60 -10.43
C VAL A 592 12.78 22.76 -10.25
N ASP A 593 12.27 23.30 -11.35
CA ASP A 593 11.37 24.48 -11.38
C ASP A 593 10.11 24.36 -10.51
N GLN A 594 9.70 23.14 -10.17
CA GLN A 594 8.53 22.81 -9.34
C GLN A 594 8.86 22.57 -7.86
N GLU A 595 10.14 22.54 -7.47
CA GLU A 595 10.51 22.42 -6.06
C GLU A 595 10.12 23.70 -5.29
N GLU A 596 9.72 23.54 -4.02
CA GLU A 596 9.40 24.67 -3.13
C GLU A 596 10.48 24.85 -2.04
N PRO A 597 11.61 25.53 -2.32
CA PRO A 597 12.67 25.79 -1.34
C PRO A 597 12.20 26.43 -0.03
N GLN A 598 11.04 27.08 -0.05
CA GLN A 598 10.40 27.69 1.10
C GLN A 598 10.02 26.66 2.18
N ARG A 599 9.65 25.44 1.75
CA ARG A 599 9.27 24.31 2.62
C ARG A 599 10.47 23.48 3.09
N TRP A 600 11.65 23.67 2.53
CA TRP A 600 12.84 22.90 2.90
C TRP A 600 13.31 23.19 4.32
N SER A 601 13.95 22.20 4.96
CA SER A 601 14.65 22.43 6.23
C SER A 601 15.97 23.20 5.99
N ASP A 602 16.53 23.83 7.02
CA ASP A 602 17.79 24.58 6.88
C ASP A 602 18.95 23.66 6.45
N ILE A 603 18.96 22.42 6.93
CA ILE A 603 19.92 21.39 6.49
C ILE A 603 19.73 21.03 5.02
N GLN A 604 18.49 20.90 4.56
CA GLN A 604 18.22 20.61 3.15
C GLN A 604 18.66 21.79 2.27
N LEU A 605 18.35 23.03 2.66
CA LEU A 605 18.84 24.24 1.99
C LEU A 605 20.37 24.29 1.90
N LEU A 606 21.08 23.83 2.93
CA LEU A 606 22.54 23.73 2.90
C LEU A 606 23.03 22.61 1.99
N ARG A 607 22.56 21.37 2.19
CA ARG A 607 23.00 20.19 1.43
C ARG A 607 22.69 20.30 -0.07
N ARG A 608 21.75 21.18 -0.47
CA ARG A 608 21.38 21.44 -1.87
C ARG A 608 22.22 22.55 -2.55
N LEU A 609 23.17 23.19 -1.86
CA LEU A 609 24.03 24.25 -2.43
C LEU A 609 25.02 23.75 -3.49
N GLY A 610 25.18 22.42 -3.59
CA GLY A 610 25.95 21.79 -4.65
C GLY A 610 27.21 21.06 -4.17
N PRO A 611 27.78 20.18 -5.03
CA PRO A 611 28.90 19.32 -4.66
C PRO A 611 30.24 20.05 -4.55
N GLY A 612 30.36 21.27 -5.07
CA GLY A 612 31.61 22.05 -5.08
C GLY A 612 32.08 22.56 -3.71
N LEU A 613 31.26 22.43 -2.67
CA LEU A 613 31.55 22.88 -1.30
C LEU A 613 31.93 21.75 -0.34
N GLY A 614 32.04 20.50 -0.80
CA GLY A 614 32.45 19.38 0.05
C GLY A 614 31.49 19.07 1.21
N LEU A 615 30.20 19.43 1.08
CA LEU A 615 29.21 19.35 2.15
C LEU A 615 28.96 17.94 2.70
N GLU A 616 29.30 16.91 1.93
CA GLU A 616 29.23 15.51 2.34
C GLU A 616 30.21 15.20 3.48
N ALA A 617 31.28 15.98 3.62
CA ALA A 617 32.27 15.81 4.67
C ALA A 617 31.82 16.38 6.02
N PHE A 618 30.67 17.07 6.09
CA PHE A 618 30.17 17.71 7.31
C PHE A 618 28.90 17.04 7.83
N ASP A 619 28.80 16.89 9.14
CA ASP A 619 27.56 16.48 9.80
C ASP A 619 26.56 17.66 9.90
N ASP A 620 25.32 17.36 10.27
CA ASP A 620 24.27 18.38 10.33
C ASP A 620 24.55 19.46 11.40
N ALA A 621 25.28 19.14 12.48
CA ALA A 621 25.60 20.10 13.53
C ALA A 621 26.70 21.07 13.07
N GLU A 622 27.72 20.57 12.36
CA GLU A 622 28.76 21.38 11.74
C GLU A 622 28.17 22.33 10.68
N LEU A 623 27.22 21.85 9.87
CA LEU A 623 26.54 22.68 8.87
C LEU A 623 25.72 23.82 9.51
N LEU A 624 25.05 23.58 10.63
CA LEU A 624 24.38 24.64 11.40
C LEU A 624 25.37 25.61 12.04
N ALA A 625 26.49 25.12 12.56
CA ALA A 625 27.57 25.96 13.06
C ALA A 625 28.13 26.89 11.97
N ALA A 626 28.23 26.43 10.73
CA ALA A 626 28.64 27.27 9.61
C ALA A 626 27.66 28.43 9.33
N LEU A 627 26.35 28.21 9.49
CA LEU A 627 25.35 29.30 9.41
C LEU A 627 25.52 30.30 10.55
N ASP A 628 25.67 29.81 11.78
CA ASP A 628 25.87 30.65 12.96
C ASP A 628 27.13 31.52 12.83
N ILE A 629 28.25 30.94 12.39
CA ILE A 629 29.54 31.61 12.21
C ILE A 629 29.48 32.62 11.06
N SER A 630 28.92 32.24 9.91
CA SER A 630 28.85 33.11 8.73
C SER A 630 27.78 34.21 8.86
N GLY A 631 26.78 34.03 9.73
CA GLY A 631 25.66 34.94 9.92
C GLY A 631 24.63 34.87 8.80
N VAL A 632 24.60 33.77 8.03
CA VAL A 632 23.62 33.53 6.98
C VAL A 632 22.36 32.93 7.61
N ASP A 633 21.24 33.59 7.43
CA ASP A 633 19.94 33.11 7.91
C ASP A 633 19.18 32.30 6.84
N ARG A 634 18.05 31.73 7.26
CA ARG A 634 17.18 30.95 6.39
C ARG A 634 16.66 31.76 5.20
N ALA A 635 16.29 33.02 5.40
CA ALA A 635 15.76 33.87 4.33
C ALA A 635 16.80 34.03 3.22
N ARG A 636 18.06 34.28 3.60
CA ARG A 636 19.17 34.40 2.65
C ARG A 636 19.46 33.10 1.91
N LEU A 637 19.36 31.94 2.56
CA LEU A 637 19.48 30.65 1.89
C LEU A 637 18.32 30.38 0.93
N GLN A 638 17.09 30.77 1.26
CA GLN A 638 15.96 30.62 0.35
C GLN A 638 16.10 31.50 -0.90
N GLU A 639 16.63 32.73 -0.75
CA GLU A 639 16.92 33.62 -1.89
C GLU A 639 17.93 33.02 -2.89
N VAL A 640 18.88 32.19 -2.44
CA VAL A 640 19.82 31.46 -3.32
C VAL A 640 19.06 30.66 -4.37
N TYR A 641 17.99 29.97 -3.97
CA TYR A 641 17.20 29.14 -4.88
C TYR A 641 16.14 29.96 -5.62
N LEU A 642 15.38 30.78 -4.89
CA LEU A 642 14.24 31.52 -5.47
C LEU A 642 14.65 32.60 -6.48
N ALA A 643 15.85 33.16 -6.34
CA ALA A 643 16.39 34.19 -7.23
C ALA A 643 17.64 33.72 -7.98
N ASN A 644 17.94 32.41 -7.96
CA ASN A 644 19.15 31.81 -8.56
C ASN A 644 20.44 32.57 -8.19
N GLN A 645 20.54 33.04 -6.94
CA GLN A 645 21.69 33.81 -6.46
C GLN A 645 22.87 32.89 -6.10
N PRO A 646 24.11 33.37 -6.24
CA PRO A 646 25.29 32.59 -5.87
C PRO A 646 25.33 32.31 -4.36
N THR A 647 26.11 31.30 -3.97
CA THR A 647 26.25 30.94 -2.55
C THR A 647 26.83 32.11 -1.76
N PRO A 648 26.33 32.43 -0.55
CA PRO A 648 26.90 33.50 0.27
C PRO A 648 28.41 33.30 0.50
N ALA A 649 29.22 34.32 0.16
CA ALA A 649 30.67 34.19 0.08
C ALA A 649 31.31 33.81 1.43
N LEU A 650 30.80 34.37 2.53
CA LEU A 650 31.27 34.09 3.90
C LEU A 650 30.89 32.68 4.37
N LEU A 651 29.71 32.18 4.02
CA LEU A 651 29.33 30.79 4.35
C LEU A 651 30.29 29.79 3.70
N ALA A 652 30.54 29.97 2.40
CA ALA A 652 31.45 29.10 1.69
C ALA A 652 32.93 29.30 2.08
N ASP A 653 33.31 30.43 2.69
CA ASP A 653 34.66 30.68 3.26
C ASP A 653 34.80 30.00 4.61
N THR A 654 33.80 30.15 5.47
CA THR A 654 33.70 29.47 6.77
C THR A 654 33.79 27.95 6.61
N LEU A 655 33.06 27.34 5.67
CA LEU A 655 33.10 25.89 5.43
C LEU A 655 34.52 25.40 5.10
N VAL A 656 35.25 26.10 4.21
CA VAL A 656 36.63 25.73 3.85
C VAL A 656 37.56 25.82 5.05
N ARG A 657 37.43 26.87 5.88
CA ARG A 657 38.26 27.05 7.07
C ARG A 657 37.96 26.04 8.17
N MET A 658 36.69 25.68 8.34
CA MET A 658 36.29 24.60 9.26
C MET A 658 36.91 23.26 8.84
N GLU A 659 36.89 22.95 7.53
CA GLU A 659 37.54 21.75 7.01
C GLU A 659 39.04 21.73 7.29
N MET A 660 39.74 22.86 7.06
CA MET A 660 41.17 22.99 7.35
C MET A 660 41.48 22.82 8.84
N ALA A 661 40.71 23.46 9.71
CA ALA A 661 40.88 23.37 11.17
C ALA A 661 40.67 21.93 11.67
N ARG A 662 39.73 21.20 11.07
CA ARG A 662 39.48 19.79 11.38
C ARG A 662 40.60 18.88 10.88
N GLY A 663 41.14 19.15 9.69
CA GLY A 663 42.22 18.35 9.11
C GLY A 663 43.58 18.57 9.77
N LEU A 664 43.81 19.74 10.40
CA LEU A 664 45.08 20.15 10.97
C LEU A 664 44.92 20.75 12.39
N PRO A 665 44.39 19.98 13.37
CA PRO A 665 44.06 20.51 14.70
C PRO A 665 45.29 20.89 15.55
N GLU A 666 46.47 20.40 15.19
CA GLU A 666 47.73 20.71 15.88
C GLU A 666 48.32 22.07 15.49
N LEU A 667 47.84 22.68 14.40
CA LEU A 667 48.29 24.00 13.97
C LEU A 667 47.53 25.09 14.72
N GLY A 668 48.27 26.07 15.24
CA GLY A 668 47.67 27.29 15.79
C GLY A 668 47.08 28.20 14.70
N SER A 669 46.22 29.13 15.12
CA SER A 669 45.47 30.04 14.25
C SER A 669 46.35 30.80 13.24
N GLU A 670 47.54 31.28 13.65
CA GLU A 670 48.48 31.98 12.73
C GLU A 670 49.02 31.09 11.61
N ALA A 671 49.32 29.81 11.91
CA ALA A 671 49.81 28.87 10.91
C ALA A 671 48.70 28.47 9.92
N LEU A 672 47.48 28.26 10.42
CA LEU A 672 46.30 28.02 9.58
C LEU A 672 45.97 29.21 8.68
N GLU A 673 46.07 30.44 9.19
CA GLU A 673 45.85 31.66 8.40
C GLU A 673 46.90 31.81 7.29
N SER A 674 48.17 31.56 7.60
CA SER A 674 49.26 31.58 6.62
C SER A 674 49.03 30.56 5.50
N LEU A 675 48.63 29.33 5.85
CA LEU A 675 48.27 28.30 4.87
C LEU A 675 47.06 28.72 4.02
N TYR A 676 46.03 29.27 4.64
CA TYR A 676 44.82 29.73 3.95
C TYR A 676 45.12 30.87 2.96
N ALA A 677 45.98 31.81 3.35
CA ALA A 677 46.35 32.97 2.55
C ALA A 677 47.47 32.70 1.52
N SER A 678 48.18 31.56 1.62
CA SER A 678 49.35 31.22 0.78
C SER A 678 49.08 31.06 -0.72
N GLN A 679 47.83 31.21 -1.16
CA GLN A 679 47.45 31.10 -2.56
C GLN A 679 47.91 32.34 -3.36
N ALA A 680 48.56 32.12 -4.50
CA ALA A 680 49.00 33.21 -5.37
C ALA A 680 47.81 34.02 -5.89
N ALA A 681 47.80 35.34 -5.67
CA ALA A 681 46.74 36.23 -6.11
C ALA A 681 46.92 36.66 -7.57
N SER A 682 45.85 36.64 -8.37
CA SER A 682 45.85 37.25 -9.71
C SER A 682 45.88 38.78 -9.65
N THR A 683 46.17 39.45 -10.76
CA THR A 683 46.19 40.93 -10.82
C THR A 683 44.84 41.54 -10.43
N MET A 684 43.73 40.94 -10.85
CA MET A 684 42.38 41.38 -10.47
C MET A 684 42.10 41.17 -8.96
N GLU A 685 42.53 40.03 -8.42
CA GLU A 685 42.40 39.75 -6.98
C GLU A 685 43.20 40.78 -6.15
N GLN A 686 44.42 41.11 -6.59
CA GLN A 686 45.25 42.15 -5.96
C GLN A 686 44.61 43.53 -6.02
N GLN A 687 44.05 43.94 -7.17
CA GLN A 687 43.34 45.21 -7.31
C GLN A 687 42.10 45.29 -6.41
N LEU A 688 41.31 44.21 -6.30
CA LEU A 688 40.16 44.17 -5.41
C LEU A 688 40.59 44.26 -3.93
N MET A 689 41.68 43.58 -3.56
CA MET A 689 42.25 43.65 -2.21
C MET A 689 42.85 45.02 -1.90
N GLN A 690 43.34 45.78 -2.89
CA GLN A 690 43.74 47.18 -2.67
C GLN A 690 42.55 48.07 -2.32
N ALA A 691 41.39 47.86 -2.96
CA ALA A 691 40.15 48.58 -2.63
C ALA A 691 39.52 48.11 -1.31
N CYS A 692 39.63 46.82 -1.00
CA CYS A 692 39.13 46.18 0.21
C CYS A 692 40.26 45.40 0.94
N PRO A 693 41.08 46.10 1.76
CA PRO A 693 42.31 45.56 2.36
C PRO A 693 42.16 44.36 3.31
N ARG A 694 40.97 44.11 3.88
CA ARG A 694 40.77 42.97 4.79
C ARG A 694 40.28 41.71 4.08
N LEU A 695 40.08 41.74 2.77
CA LEU A 695 39.75 40.51 2.02
C LEU A 695 40.97 39.59 1.96
N THR A 696 40.74 38.30 2.08
CA THR A 696 41.74 37.26 1.84
C THR A 696 41.77 36.89 0.35
N THR A 697 42.89 36.34 -0.14
CA THR A 697 43.02 35.88 -1.53
C THR A 697 41.88 34.93 -1.95
N PRO A 698 41.49 33.91 -1.15
CA PRO A 698 40.38 33.02 -1.52
C PRO A 698 39.03 33.73 -1.65
N LEU A 699 38.72 34.71 -0.78
CA LEU A 699 37.49 35.51 -0.87
C LEU A 699 37.49 36.42 -2.10
N ALA A 700 38.61 37.10 -2.36
CA ALA A 700 38.77 37.93 -3.54
C ALA A 700 38.59 37.10 -4.82
N ARG A 701 39.20 35.91 -4.89
CA ARG A 701 39.05 34.98 -6.01
C ARG A 701 37.60 34.58 -6.25
N ARG A 702 36.87 34.21 -5.19
CA ARG A 702 35.45 33.82 -5.31
C ARG A 702 34.58 34.97 -5.82
N LEU A 703 34.82 36.19 -5.36
CA LEU A 703 34.10 37.37 -5.83
C LEU A 703 34.42 37.71 -7.30
N VAL A 704 35.70 37.63 -7.69
CA VAL A 704 36.15 37.87 -9.07
C VAL A 704 35.63 36.79 -10.03
N ALA A 705 35.51 35.54 -9.57
CA ALA A 705 35.01 34.42 -10.40
C ALA A 705 33.58 34.65 -10.93
N ARG A 706 32.78 35.48 -10.24
CA ARG A 706 31.38 35.80 -10.61
C ARG A 706 31.25 36.79 -11.75
N LEU A 707 32.33 37.44 -12.16
CA LEU A 707 32.30 38.36 -13.30
C LEU A 707 32.00 37.61 -14.58
N SER A 708 31.03 38.12 -15.35
CA SER A 708 30.78 37.68 -16.72
C SER A 708 31.99 37.95 -17.61
N ALA A 709 32.07 37.25 -18.74
CA ALA A 709 33.15 37.46 -19.72
C ALA A 709 33.23 38.94 -20.18
N GLN A 710 32.07 39.61 -20.31
CA GLN A 710 31.98 41.01 -20.70
C GLN A 710 32.50 41.95 -19.60
N GLU A 711 32.13 41.73 -18.34
CA GLU A 711 32.60 42.55 -17.21
C GLU A 711 34.10 42.39 -16.95
N ARG A 712 34.63 41.16 -17.08
CA ARG A 712 36.08 40.93 -17.00
C ARG A 712 36.82 41.71 -18.06
N SER A 713 36.35 41.68 -19.31
CA SER A 713 36.95 42.45 -20.40
C SER A 713 36.86 43.96 -20.14
N ALA A 714 35.72 44.47 -19.67
CA ALA A 714 35.55 45.88 -19.35
C ALA A 714 36.51 46.35 -18.24
N TRP A 715 36.69 45.56 -17.18
CA TRP A 715 37.62 45.89 -16.10
C TRP A 715 39.07 45.90 -16.58
N VAL A 716 39.51 44.90 -17.36
CA VAL A 716 40.88 44.87 -17.93
C VAL A 716 41.17 46.08 -18.81
N THR A 717 40.18 46.54 -19.58
CA THR A 717 40.39 47.59 -20.58
C THR A 717 40.24 49.01 -20.01
N GLY A 718 39.38 49.19 -19.00
CA GLY A 718 39.02 50.51 -18.47
C GLY A 718 39.48 50.80 -17.04
N ASP A 719 40.09 49.83 -16.35
CA ASP A 719 40.55 49.92 -14.94
C ASP A 719 39.43 50.32 -13.94
N GLN A 720 38.16 50.09 -14.29
CA GLN A 720 37.01 50.38 -13.44
C GLN A 720 36.39 49.11 -12.87
N LEU A 721 36.36 49.02 -11.54
CA LEU A 721 35.72 47.96 -10.78
C LEU A 721 34.19 48.04 -10.88
N PRO A 722 33.49 46.92 -11.15
CA PRO A 722 32.03 46.90 -11.16
C PRO A 722 31.43 47.34 -9.80
N PRO A 723 30.44 48.25 -9.78
CA PRO A 723 29.88 48.78 -8.53
C PRO A 723 29.28 47.70 -7.62
N TRP A 724 28.67 46.66 -8.22
CA TRP A 724 28.13 45.54 -7.46
C TRP A 724 29.24 44.72 -6.77
N LEU A 725 30.38 44.54 -7.44
CA LEU A 725 31.53 43.79 -6.92
C LEU A 725 32.16 44.52 -5.74
N LEU A 726 32.34 45.84 -5.86
CA LEU A 726 32.82 46.70 -4.77
C LEU A 726 31.88 46.67 -3.56
N THR A 727 30.56 46.72 -3.80
CA THR A 727 29.56 46.69 -2.73
C THR A 727 29.61 45.35 -1.98
N GLN A 728 29.57 44.23 -2.70
CA GLN A 728 29.67 42.89 -2.11
C GLN A 728 31.01 42.65 -1.40
N ALA A 729 32.12 43.14 -1.97
CA ALA A 729 33.44 43.10 -1.35
C ALA A 729 33.49 43.90 -0.05
N ALA A 730 32.91 45.10 -0.02
CA ALA A 730 32.84 45.94 1.17
C ALA A 730 31.97 45.32 2.28
N GLU A 731 30.82 44.74 1.92
CA GLU A 731 29.95 44.00 2.85
C GLU A 731 30.69 42.79 3.45
N THR A 732 31.32 41.97 2.60
CA THR A 732 32.09 40.80 3.00
C THR A 732 33.21 41.20 3.97
N GLN A 733 33.97 42.25 3.62
CA GLN A 733 35.05 42.78 4.44
C GLN A 733 34.55 43.29 5.81
N GLY A 734 33.39 43.95 5.83
CA GLY A 734 32.81 44.52 7.05
C GLY A 734 32.39 43.44 8.07
N GLN A 735 31.91 42.30 7.58
CA GLN A 735 31.47 41.18 8.43
C GLN A 735 32.61 40.21 8.79
N LEU A 736 33.73 40.24 8.06
CA LEU A 736 34.82 39.28 8.27
C LEU A 736 35.38 39.23 9.71
N PRO A 737 35.57 40.36 10.43
CA PRO A 737 36.09 40.32 11.80
C PRO A 737 35.18 39.53 12.76
N ILE A 738 33.86 39.68 12.65
CA ILE A 738 32.93 38.94 13.51
C ILE A 738 32.86 37.46 13.12
N VAL A 739 32.96 37.14 11.84
CA VAL A 739 33.08 35.74 11.37
C VAL A 739 34.33 35.09 11.97
N ARG A 740 35.50 35.74 11.90
CA ARG A 740 36.75 35.21 12.48
C ARG A 740 36.70 35.10 14.00
N ALA A 741 36.08 36.07 14.69
CA ALA A 741 35.88 35.99 16.13
C ALA A 741 35.02 34.77 16.50
N MET A 742 33.94 34.51 15.74
CA MET A 742 33.05 33.37 15.96
C MET A 742 33.68 32.03 15.58
N GLU A 743 34.54 31.94 14.56
CA GLU A 743 35.25 30.71 14.20
C GLU A 743 36.00 30.11 15.40
N GLY A 744 36.75 30.93 16.14
CA GLY A 744 37.49 30.50 17.34
C GLY A 744 36.61 30.08 18.51
N LEU A 745 35.32 30.43 18.51
CA LEU A 745 34.34 29.98 19.51
C LEU A 745 33.85 28.53 19.27
N TYR A 746 33.86 28.09 18.00
CA TYR A 746 33.46 26.75 17.60
C TYR A 746 34.67 25.83 17.41
N TYR A 747 35.80 26.36 16.95
CA TYR A 747 37.01 25.60 16.63
C TYR A 747 38.23 26.18 17.36
N PRO A 748 38.77 25.51 18.40
CA PRO A 748 39.90 26.00 19.18
C PRO A 748 41.15 26.34 18.34
N ALA A 749 41.42 25.58 17.28
CA ALA A 749 42.53 25.84 16.36
C ALA A 749 42.44 27.19 15.63
N LEU A 750 41.22 27.76 15.51
CA LEU A 750 40.96 29.07 14.91
C LEU A 750 40.84 30.20 15.94
N THR A 751 41.18 29.95 17.21
CA THR A 751 41.11 30.97 18.28
C THR A 751 42.01 32.17 17.93
N SER A 752 41.39 33.33 17.83
CA SER A 752 42.07 34.61 17.60
C SER A 752 41.93 35.52 18.83
N PRO A 753 42.73 36.58 18.96
CA PRO A 753 42.54 37.57 20.03
C PRO A 753 41.12 38.15 20.08
N ASP A 754 40.44 38.25 18.93
CA ASP A 754 39.06 38.71 18.86
C ASP A 754 38.06 37.65 19.34
N SER A 755 38.34 36.36 19.11
CA SER A 755 37.57 35.25 19.69
C SER A 755 37.68 35.23 21.22
N GLU A 756 38.89 35.48 21.75
CA GLU A 756 39.15 35.54 23.20
C GLU A 756 38.34 36.66 23.87
N ARG A 757 38.32 37.85 23.25
CA ARG A 757 37.49 38.99 23.70
C ARG A 757 36.00 38.67 23.61
N LEU A 758 35.56 38.09 22.48
CA LEU A 758 34.15 37.71 22.29
C LEU A 758 33.68 36.71 23.35
N MET A 759 34.50 35.71 23.71
CA MET A 759 34.17 34.74 24.76
C MET A 759 33.97 35.41 26.13
N LEU A 760 34.88 36.31 26.52
CA LEU A 760 34.82 37.03 27.79
C LEU A 760 33.63 38.00 27.85
N ASP A 761 33.32 38.68 26.75
CA ASP A 761 32.17 39.58 26.62
C ASP A 761 30.83 38.81 26.62
N CYS A 762 30.79 37.62 26.00
CA CYS A 762 29.62 36.74 26.05
C CYS A 762 29.39 36.22 27.47
N LEU A 763 30.46 35.84 28.17
CA LEU A 763 30.39 35.35 29.55
C LEU A 763 29.80 36.42 30.49
N GLU A 764 30.15 37.68 30.33
CA GLU A 764 29.58 38.80 31.11
C GLU A 764 28.06 38.90 30.99
N ARG A 765 27.52 38.55 29.81
CA ARG A 765 26.12 38.75 29.45
C ARG A 765 25.22 37.55 29.76
N LEU A 766 25.78 36.45 30.25
CA LEU A 766 24.98 35.29 30.65
C LEU A 766 24.08 35.63 31.86
N PRO A 767 22.82 35.16 31.87
CA PRO A 767 21.91 35.39 32.99
C PRO A 767 22.45 34.76 34.28
N GLY A 768 22.43 35.50 35.40
CA GLY A 768 23.00 35.06 36.67
C GLY A 768 24.45 35.52 36.93
N ASN A 769 25.07 36.20 35.97
CA ASN A 769 26.39 36.82 36.17
C ASN A 769 26.27 38.16 36.92
N ALA A 770 25.81 38.12 38.18
CA ALA A 770 25.90 39.26 39.10
C ALA A 770 27.38 39.63 39.27
N GLY A 771 27.73 40.92 39.09
CA GLY A 771 29.07 41.51 38.94
C GLY A 771 30.05 41.32 40.11
N GLU A 772 30.15 40.12 40.65
CA GLU A 772 31.02 39.68 41.73
C GLU A 772 32.27 38.95 41.21
N LEU A 773 32.39 38.68 39.91
CA LEU A 773 33.52 37.98 39.30
C LEU A 773 34.21 38.86 38.25
N ARG A 774 35.52 39.01 38.39
CA ARG A 774 36.41 39.61 37.38
C ARG A 774 37.39 38.56 36.87
N ILE A 775 37.40 38.35 35.57
CA ILE A 775 38.36 37.48 34.89
C ILE A 775 39.31 38.34 34.07
N GLU A 776 40.60 38.15 34.25
CA GLU A 776 41.67 38.83 33.52
C GLU A 776 42.49 37.81 32.72
N LEU A 777 42.57 37.98 31.40
CA LEU A 777 43.48 37.24 30.54
C LEU A 777 44.80 38.03 30.44
N ARG A 778 45.90 37.44 30.89
CA ARG A 778 47.23 38.08 30.96
C ARG A 778 48.28 37.28 30.21
N GLN A 779 49.28 37.98 29.69
CA GLN A 779 50.33 37.38 28.88
C GLN A 779 51.47 36.84 29.75
N SER A 780 51.84 35.57 29.55
CA SER A 780 53.03 34.88 30.08
C SER A 780 53.19 34.75 31.60
N ARG A 781 52.67 35.68 32.42
CA ARG A 781 52.78 35.69 33.89
C ARG A 781 51.53 36.32 34.55
N PRO A 782 51.26 36.05 35.84
CA PRO A 782 50.09 36.60 36.55
C PRO A 782 50.03 38.14 36.63
N ASP A 783 51.18 38.80 36.58
CA ASP A 783 51.39 40.25 36.56
C ASP A 783 51.71 40.79 35.15
N GLY A 784 51.70 39.92 34.14
CA GLY A 784 51.99 40.27 32.75
C GLY A 784 50.93 41.16 32.10
N ASN A 785 51.18 41.54 30.84
CA ASN A 785 50.33 42.49 30.12
C ASN A 785 48.87 42.00 30.06
N LEU A 786 47.92 42.89 30.30
CA LEU A 786 46.49 42.57 30.24
C LEU A 786 46.04 42.49 28.79
N LEU A 787 45.61 41.31 28.35
CA LEU A 787 45.16 41.05 26.98
C LEU A 787 43.66 41.31 26.80
N ALA A 788 42.86 40.89 27.78
CA ALA A 788 41.42 41.14 27.85
C ALA A 788 40.92 40.96 29.29
N SER A 789 39.78 41.56 29.64
CA SER A 789 39.15 41.38 30.95
C SER A 789 37.65 41.55 30.88
N THR A 790 36.92 40.87 31.77
CA THR A 790 35.47 41.03 31.95
C THR A 790 35.11 41.14 33.43
N GLY A 791 34.05 41.88 33.76
CA GLY A 791 33.57 42.14 35.11
C GLY A 791 34.16 43.39 35.79
N PRO A 792 33.49 43.93 36.83
CA PRO A 792 33.85 45.19 37.46
C PRO A 792 35.16 45.09 38.26
N GLU A 793 35.91 46.21 38.37
CA GLU A 793 37.21 46.25 39.07
C GLU A 793 37.11 45.87 40.56
N GLN A 794 35.96 46.11 41.18
CA GLN A 794 35.69 45.82 42.60
C GLN A 794 34.98 44.46 42.82
N ALA A 795 35.12 43.53 41.89
CA ALA A 795 34.52 42.19 42.00
C ALA A 795 35.06 41.40 43.21
N ARG A 796 34.17 40.68 43.90
CA ARG A 796 34.48 39.81 45.05
C ARG A 796 35.52 38.75 44.73
N TRP A 797 35.47 38.19 43.52
CA TRP A 797 36.41 37.19 43.03
C TRP A 797 37.20 37.77 41.86
N ARG A 798 38.52 37.83 42.02
CA ARG A 798 39.46 38.09 40.92
C ARG A 798 40.12 36.78 40.50
N ARG A 799 40.03 36.46 39.22
CA ARG A 799 40.63 35.27 38.59
C ARG A 799 41.50 35.68 37.42
N VAL A 800 42.68 35.07 37.29
CA VAL A 800 43.63 35.39 36.22
C VAL A 800 43.87 34.14 35.37
N LEU A 801 43.73 34.29 34.05
CA LEU A 801 44.12 33.32 33.05
C LEU A 801 45.43 33.77 32.41
N ILE A 802 46.43 32.91 32.39
CA ILE A 802 47.74 33.20 31.80
C ILE A 802 47.81 32.55 30.43
N LYS A 803 48.03 33.36 29.38
CA LYS A 803 48.26 32.90 28.01
C LYS A 803 49.77 32.74 27.77
N SER A 804 50.22 31.53 27.43
CA SER A 804 51.60 31.20 27.05
C SER A 804 51.65 30.50 25.69
N ALA A 805 52.84 30.14 25.23
CA ALA A 805 53.00 29.32 24.01
C ALA A 805 52.43 27.90 24.18
N ASP A 806 52.32 27.42 25.42
CA ASP A 806 51.83 26.07 25.74
C ASP A 806 50.31 26.02 25.99
N GLY A 807 49.62 27.17 25.97
CA GLY A 807 48.16 27.28 26.12
C GLY A 807 47.72 28.30 27.17
N PHE A 808 46.58 28.02 27.82
CA PHE A 808 45.93 28.84 28.83
C PHE A 808 46.03 28.18 30.21
N GLU A 809 46.63 28.86 31.18
CA GLU A 809 46.80 28.36 32.55
C GLU A 809 45.94 29.16 33.53
N VAL A 810 45.28 28.48 34.48
CA VAL A 810 44.43 29.11 35.51
C VAL A 810 45.24 29.48 36.74
N TYR A 811 45.18 30.74 37.18
CA TYR A 811 45.86 31.25 38.37
C TYR A 811 44.86 31.68 39.46
N THR A 812 44.88 31.00 40.61
CA THR A 812 43.94 31.19 41.73
C THR A 812 44.51 31.87 42.97
N GLY A 813 45.79 32.29 42.97
CA GLY A 813 46.39 33.12 44.02
C GLY A 813 47.27 32.41 45.05
N ASP A 814 47.20 31.08 45.18
CA ASP A 814 48.03 30.29 46.11
C ASP A 814 48.68 29.10 45.40
N ARG A 815 49.98 29.17 45.05
CA ARG A 815 50.82 27.98 44.75
C ARG A 815 52.31 28.29 44.49
N PRO A 816 53.22 27.37 44.89
CA PRO A 816 54.63 27.34 44.46
C PRO A 816 54.89 26.53 43.16
N VAL A 817 53.87 25.95 42.50
CA VAL A 817 54.01 25.13 41.27
C VAL A 817 52.97 25.53 40.20
N ALA A 818 53.39 25.62 38.94
CA ALA A 818 52.56 25.97 37.78
C ALA A 818 51.41 24.96 37.56
N GLY A 819 50.24 25.47 37.16
CA GLY A 819 49.06 24.68 36.80
C GLY A 819 49.20 23.97 35.45
N ARG A 820 48.25 23.09 35.13
CA ARG A 820 48.22 22.41 33.83
C ARG A 820 47.72 23.40 32.76
N PRO A 821 48.45 23.64 31.65
CA PRO A 821 47.96 24.46 30.56
C PRO A 821 46.86 23.73 29.77
N HIS A 822 45.81 24.47 29.43
CA HIS A 822 44.73 24.05 28.54
C HIS A 822 44.96 24.58 27.14
N ARG A 823 44.75 23.75 26.11
CA ARG A 823 44.83 24.21 24.72
C ARG A 823 43.64 25.06 24.30
N SER A 824 42.47 24.82 24.90
CA SER A 824 41.25 25.57 24.65
C SER A 824 41.03 26.64 25.72
N LEU A 825 40.75 27.87 25.29
CA LEU A 825 40.34 28.93 26.22
C LEU A 825 39.02 28.57 26.93
N LEU A 826 38.14 27.81 26.27
CA LEU A 826 36.87 27.40 26.85
C LEU A 826 37.06 26.46 28.06
N ASP A 827 37.99 25.52 27.96
CA ASP A 827 38.34 24.61 29.06
C ASP A 827 38.95 25.38 30.23
N ALA A 828 39.87 26.31 29.92
CA ALA A 828 40.47 27.18 30.91
C ALA A 828 39.42 28.09 31.60
N LEU A 829 38.48 28.65 30.83
CA LEU A 829 37.40 29.47 31.36
C LEU A 829 36.47 28.66 32.27
N HIS A 830 36.12 27.43 31.90
CA HIS A 830 35.31 26.55 32.73
C HIS A 830 35.98 26.25 34.07
N GLU A 831 37.27 25.90 34.07
CA GLU A 831 38.04 25.66 35.31
C GLU A 831 38.19 26.95 36.16
N THR A 832 38.23 28.12 35.52
CA THR A 832 38.37 29.41 36.20
C THR A 832 37.12 29.81 36.99
N LEU A 833 35.94 29.32 36.59
CA LEU A 833 34.66 29.66 37.22
C LEU A 833 34.50 29.02 38.61
N PRO A 834 34.16 29.80 39.65
CA PRO A 834 33.80 29.25 40.96
C PRO A 834 32.67 28.22 40.86
N GLU A 835 32.68 27.20 41.73
CA GLU A 835 31.69 26.11 41.75
C GLU A 835 30.24 26.64 41.82
N ALA A 836 29.96 27.56 42.74
CA ALA A 836 28.65 28.22 42.85
C ALA A 836 28.21 28.94 41.56
N LYS A 837 29.16 29.42 40.74
CA LYS A 837 28.84 30.05 39.44
C LYS A 837 28.58 29.01 38.36
N ARG A 838 29.34 27.91 38.33
CA ARG A 838 29.08 26.78 37.43
C ARG A 838 27.70 26.19 37.69
N GLU A 839 27.31 26.01 38.95
CA GLU A 839 25.96 25.56 39.34
C GLU A 839 24.87 26.56 38.92
N SER A 840 25.09 27.87 39.14
CA SER A 840 24.09 28.90 38.78
C SER A 840 23.84 28.99 37.27
N LEU A 841 24.86 28.71 36.47
CA LEU A 841 24.80 28.69 35.00
C LEU A 841 24.42 27.30 34.46
N GLN A 842 24.30 26.29 35.33
CA GLN A 842 24.13 24.87 34.97
C GLN A 842 25.23 24.39 33.99
N ALA A 843 26.43 24.93 34.12
CA ALA A 843 27.56 24.68 33.23
C ALA A 843 28.51 23.63 33.84
N ASP A 844 28.05 22.38 33.90
CA ASP A 844 28.80 21.28 34.54
C ASP A 844 30.05 20.85 33.74
N SER A 845 30.09 21.18 32.44
CA SER A 845 31.24 20.92 31.56
C SER A 845 31.61 22.15 30.72
N SER A 846 32.83 22.16 30.18
CA SER A 846 33.29 23.18 29.24
C SER A 846 32.44 23.22 27.97
N GLU A 847 31.92 22.07 27.51
CA GLU A 847 31.03 21.98 26.34
C GLU A 847 29.67 22.67 26.57
N VAL A 848 29.10 22.52 27.77
CA VAL A 848 27.84 23.20 28.14
C VAL A 848 28.06 24.70 28.22
N LEU A 849 29.17 25.15 28.84
CA LEU A 849 29.57 26.55 28.83
C LEU A 849 29.74 27.07 27.39
N GLY A 850 30.37 26.27 26.51
CA GLY A 850 30.54 26.57 25.10
C GLY A 850 29.20 26.76 24.38
N GLY A 851 28.22 25.90 24.66
CA GLY A 851 26.85 26.03 24.17
C GLY A 851 26.21 27.37 24.54
N LEU A 852 26.32 27.78 25.81
CA LEU A 852 25.80 29.05 26.31
C LEU A 852 26.47 30.26 25.64
N LEU A 853 27.81 30.23 25.53
CA LEU A 853 28.58 31.31 24.89
C LEU A 853 28.25 31.42 23.39
N ARG A 854 28.13 30.29 22.68
CA ARG A 854 27.72 30.25 21.27
C ARG A 854 26.33 30.84 21.07
N GLN A 855 25.36 30.43 21.88
CA GLN A 855 24.01 30.97 21.84
C GLN A 855 24.00 32.49 22.06
N GLN A 856 24.74 32.98 23.07
CA GLN A 856 24.85 34.41 23.35
C GLN A 856 25.53 35.18 22.21
N ALA A 857 26.58 34.61 21.62
CA ALA A 857 27.31 35.20 20.49
C ALA A 857 26.40 35.37 19.27
N VAL A 858 25.59 34.35 18.94
CA VAL A 858 24.63 34.38 17.83
C VAL A 858 23.51 35.39 18.09
N GLN A 859 22.89 35.36 19.29
CA GLN A 859 21.77 36.25 19.61
C GLN A 859 22.13 37.74 19.56
N ALA A 860 23.35 38.11 19.98
CA ALA A 860 23.81 39.49 20.02
C ALA A 860 24.76 39.85 18.87
N ARG A 861 24.77 39.06 17.77
CA ARG A 861 25.74 39.19 16.66
C ARG A 861 25.91 40.63 16.14
N GLY A 862 24.80 41.35 15.98
CA GLY A 862 24.79 42.73 15.47
C GLY A 862 25.39 43.78 16.41
N ASP A 863 25.55 43.47 17.70
CA ASP A 863 26.08 44.40 18.71
C ASP A 863 27.59 44.26 18.91
N TRP A 864 28.16 43.10 18.60
CA TRP A 864 29.59 42.83 18.80
C TRP A 864 30.51 43.74 18.01
N PRO A 865 30.25 44.11 16.73
CA PRO A 865 31.16 44.97 16.00
C PRO A 865 31.41 46.34 16.65
N HIS A 866 30.37 46.90 17.28
CA HIS A 866 30.49 48.15 18.02
C HIS A 866 31.28 47.96 19.33
N ARG A 867 31.06 46.86 20.06
CA ARG A 867 31.73 46.61 21.34
C ARG A 867 33.19 46.20 21.20
N LEU A 868 33.48 45.24 20.32
CA LEU A 868 34.82 44.67 20.18
C LEU A 868 35.77 45.62 19.44
N TRP A 869 35.27 46.40 18.47
CA TRP A 869 36.10 47.23 17.59
C TRP A 869 35.67 48.70 17.50
N GLY A 870 34.67 49.17 18.25
CA GLY A 870 34.23 50.58 18.24
C GLY A 870 33.60 51.05 16.92
N LEU A 871 33.14 50.12 16.08
CA LEU A 871 32.59 50.44 14.76
C LEU A 871 31.18 51.07 14.88
N LYS A 872 30.98 52.25 14.28
CA LYS A 872 29.67 52.92 14.24
C LYS A 872 28.65 52.10 13.45
N ARG A 873 27.44 51.92 13.98
CA ARG A 873 26.32 51.29 13.26
C ARG A 873 26.05 52.05 11.95
N PRO A 874 26.00 51.39 10.78
CA PRO A 874 25.45 52.00 9.58
C PRO A 874 23.97 52.31 9.84
N SER A 875 23.58 53.58 9.75
CA SER A 875 22.18 53.97 9.92
C SER A 875 21.39 53.62 8.65
N PRO A 876 20.29 52.85 8.71
CA PRO A 876 19.43 52.65 7.56
C PRO A 876 18.72 53.97 7.26
N ARG A 877 19.03 54.60 6.13
CA ARG A 877 18.22 55.72 5.61
C ARG A 877 16.89 55.16 5.09
N PRO A 878 15.72 55.63 5.56
CA PRO A 878 14.45 55.18 5.04
C PRO A 878 14.11 55.96 3.77
N GLY A 879 14.28 55.31 2.61
CA GLY A 879 13.66 55.74 1.35
C GLY A 879 12.33 55.02 1.16
N LEU A 880 11.21 55.72 1.31
CA LEU A 880 9.87 55.22 0.98
C LEU A 880 9.65 55.25 -0.55
N ARG A 881 9.18 54.13 -1.13
CA ARG A 881 7.88 53.93 -1.84
C ARG A 881 7.95 52.75 -2.82
N GLY A 882 6.94 51.86 -2.77
CA GLY A 882 6.55 51.06 -3.95
C GLY A 882 5.90 49.69 -3.71
N GLY A 883 4.65 49.68 -3.23
CA GLY A 883 3.62 48.62 -3.18
C GLY A 883 3.80 47.19 -3.74
N LYS A 884 3.37 46.18 -2.96
CA LYS A 884 2.35 45.15 -3.29
C LYS A 884 2.06 44.22 -2.07
N PRO A 885 0.98 43.41 -2.08
CA PRO A 885 0.13 43.17 -0.90
C PRO A 885 0.61 42.07 0.05
N LEU A 886 0.12 42.16 1.29
CA LEU A 886 0.25 41.17 2.36
C LEU A 886 -0.31 39.81 1.92
N THR A 887 0.56 38.86 1.63
CA THR A 887 0.23 37.43 1.61
C THR A 887 0.30 36.87 3.02
N ALA A 888 -0.78 36.22 3.45
CA ALA A 888 -0.90 35.56 4.74
C ALA A 888 0.23 34.52 4.93
N GLN A 889 0.87 34.56 6.10
CA GLN A 889 1.82 33.53 6.52
C GLN A 889 1.09 32.19 6.72
N PRO A 890 1.53 31.09 6.09
CA PRO A 890 1.14 29.76 6.53
C PRO A 890 1.99 29.33 7.72
N VAL A 891 1.33 28.68 8.68
CA VAL A 891 1.88 28.14 9.92
C VAL A 891 3.04 27.17 9.62
N LEU A 892 4.19 27.40 10.26
CA LEU A 892 5.38 26.53 10.26
C LEU A 892 5.00 25.09 10.67
N GLN A 893 5.22 24.11 9.78
CA GLN A 893 5.25 22.69 10.17
C GLN A 893 6.70 22.23 10.43
N SER A 894 6.85 21.54 11.56
CA SER A 894 8.07 21.29 12.35
C SER A 894 8.90 20.08 11.86
N PRO A 895 10.18 19.87 12.32
CA PRO A 895 11.08 18.74 12.00
C PRO A 895 10.59 17.31 12.33
N ARG A 896 9.29 17.12 12.57
CA ARG A 896 8.69 15.85 13.00
C ARG A 896 8.77 14.77 11.92
N ASN A 897 8.68 15.13 10.64
CA ASN A 897 8.44 14.15 9.57
C ASN A 897 9.62 13.18 9.31
N ALA A 898 10.88 13.62 9.47
CA ALA A 898 12.06 12.78 9.21
C ALA A 898 12.27 11.69 10.28
N LEU A 899 12.11 12.05 11.55
CA LEU A 899 12.20 11.08 12.65
C LEU A 899 11.01 10.12 12.66
N PHE A 900 9.84 10.59 12.23
CA PHE A 900 8.64 9.75 12.10
C PHE A 900 8.83 8.71 11.01
N ALA A 901 9.39 9.10 9.86
CA ALA A 901 9.71 8.17 8.78
C ALA A 901 10.71 7.09 9.22
N ARG A 902 11.79 7.44 9.94
CA ARG A 902 12.75 6.45 10.45
C ARG A 902 12.14 5.50 11.48
N TYR A 903 11.33 6.02 12.41
CA TYR A 903 10.64 5.18 13.38
C TYR A 903 9.63 4.22 12.71
N ARG A 904 8.94 4.70 11.67
CA ARG A 904 8.00 3.90 10.87
C ARG A 904 8.69 2.79 10.05
N ARG A 905 9.96 2.96 9.66
CA ARG A 905 10.73 1.87 9.02
C ARG A 905 10.98 0.70 9.99
N LEU A 906 11.23 1.00 11.27
CA LEU A 906 11.38 -0.02 12.32
C LEU A 906 10.04 -0.68 12.66
N TYR A 907 9.00 0.15 12.84
CA TYR A 907 7.65 -0.26 13.27
C TYR A 907 6.59 0.20 12.24
N PRO A 908 6.32 -0.58 11.19
CA PRO A 908 5.48 -0.13 10.06
C PRO A 908 4.05 0.26 10.41
N ARG A 909 3.47 -0.34 11.45
CA ARG A 909 2.06 -0.16 11.84
C ARG A 909 1.80 1.05 12.77
N VAL A 910 2.82 1.86 13.06
CA VAL A 910 2.69 2.96 14.03
C VAL A 910 2.14 4.25 13.41
N SER A 911 1.13 4.85 14.05
CA SER A 911 0.53 6.12 13.64
C SER A 911 1.37 7.33 14.09
N ASP A 912 1.24 8.46 13.40
CA ASP A 912 1.95 9.70 13.75
C ASP A 912 1.68 10.17 15.19
N ARG A 913 0.46 9.94 15.70
CA ARG A 913 0.10 10.26 17.10
C ARG A 913 0.89 9.41 18.09
N GLN A 914 1.03 8.11 17.82
CA GLN A 914 1.81 7.21 18.66
C GLN A 914 3.31 7.53 18.59
N ILE A 915 3.85 7.86 17.41
CA ILE A 915 5.25 8.30 17.29
C ILE A 915 5.47 9.59 18.09
N SER A 916 4.55 10.54 18.00
CA SER A 916 4.60 11.79 18.76
C SER A 916 4.67 11.53 20.26
N GLN A 917 3.85 10.60 20.77
CA GLN A 917 3.84 10.21 22.18
C GLN A 917 5.13 9.50 22.59
N VAL A 918 5.65 8.58 21.77
CA VAL A 918 6.92 7.89 22.04
C VAL A 918 8.06 8.89 22.11
N PHE A 919 8.14 9.82 21.16
CA PHE A 919 9.20 10.83 21.17
C PHE A 919 9.01 11.85 22.30
N ALA A 920 7.78 12.18 22.67
CA ALA A 920 7.50 12.99 23.85
C ALA A 920 7.99 12.29 25.12
N ASN A 921 7.70 11.00 25.29
CA ASN A 921 8.15 10.20 26.42
C ASN A 921 9.68 10.08 26.48
N TRP A 922 10.35 9.88 25.33
CA TRP A 922 11.82 9.89 25.28
C TRP A 922 12.39 11.24 25.70
N ARG A 923 11.86 12.34 25.16
CA ARG A 923 12.27 13.70 25.56
C ARG A 923 12.01 13.98 27.04
N GLN A 924 10.89 13.52 27.59
CA GLN A 924 10.57 13.63 29.02
C GLN A 924 11.58 12.87 29.89
N ARG A 925 12.10 11.74 29.39
CA ARG A 925 13.16 10.97 30.04
C ARG A 925 14.57 11.48 29.71
N LEU A 926 14.68 12.66 29.08
CA LEU A 926 15.94 13.28 28.64
C LEU A 926 16.73 12.43 27.62
N ILE A 927 16.04 11.57 26.88
CA ILE A 927 16.61 10.75 25.82
C ILE A 927 16.37 11.44 24.48
N ALA A 928 17.44 11.76 23.75
CA ALA A 928 17.36 12.33 22.41
C ALA A 928 16.72 11.31 21.44
N PRO A 929 15.59 11.64 20.77
CA PRO A 929 14.91 10.67 19.91
C PRO A 929 15.77 10.09 18.80
N GLN A 930 16.76 10.83 18.30
CA GLN A 930 17.70 10.39 17.27
C GLN A 930 18.64 9.29 17.76
N ALA A 931 19.22 9.45 18.96
CA ALA A 931 20.14 8.49 19.55
C ALA A 931 19.44 7.16 19.85
N GLU A 932 18.24 7.26 20.41
CA GLU A 932 17.41 6.10 20.81
C GLU A 932 16.84 5.34 19.60
N LEU A 933 16.68 6.02 18.46
CA LEU A 933 16.34 5.40 17.18
C LEU A 933 17.53 4.62 16.60
N LEU A 934 18.72 5.20 16.67
CA LEU A 934 19.96 4.59 16.19
C LEU A 934 20.34 3.34 17.03
N VAL A 935 20.03 3.33 18.34
CA VAL A 935 20.14 2.12 19.18
C VAL A 935 19.23 1.02 18.63
N ARG A 936 17.95 1.32 18.40
CA ARG A 936 16.99 0.32 17.87
C ARG A 936 17.32 -0.17 16.46
N GLU A 937 17.80 0.72 15.59
CA GLU A 937 18.26 0.35 14.24
C GLU A 937 19.43 -0.64 14.30
N ARG A 938 20.36 -0.48 15.26
CA ARG A 938 21.43 -1.43 15.52
C ARG A 938 20.90 -2.74 16.10
N SER A 939 20.06 -2.70 17.13
CA SER A 939 19.47 -3.92 17.72
C SER A 939 18.74 -4.78 16.70
N LEU A 940 18.01 -4.17 15.74
CA LEU A 940 17.35 -4.91 14.65
C LEU A 940 18.35 -5.57 13.70
N ARG A 941 19.46 -4.89 13.38
CA ARG A 941 20.52 -5.43 12.52
C ARG A 941 21.18 -6.64 13.19
N ASP A 942 21.57 -6.50 14.45
CA ASP A 942 22.20 -7.56 15.24
C ASP A 942 21.26 -8.76 15.44
N LEU A 943 19.96 -8.51 15.58
CA LEU A 943 18.95 -9.57 15.64
C LEU A 943 18.85 -10.33 14.32
N ARG A 944 18.84 -9.63 13.17
CA ARG A 944 18.79 -10.27 11.84
C ARG A 944 20.00 -11.15 11.59
N GLU A 945 21.19 -10.67 11.92
CA GLU A 945 22.43 -11.45 11.74
C GLU A 945 22.42 -12.71 12.60
N ARG A 946 22.06 -12.59 13.89
CA ARG A 946 21.95 -13.74 14.79
C ARG A 946 20.90 -14.74 14.37
N LEU A 947 19.71 -14.28 13.96
CA LEU A 947 18.66 -15.16 13.47
C LEU A 947 19.03 -15.80 12.13
N GLY A 948 19.77 -15.10 11.27
CA GLY A 948 20.34 -15.68 10.04
C GLY A 948 21.31 -16.82 10.35
N ALA A 949 22.23 -16.60 11.29
CA ALA A 949 23.18 -17.61 11.74
C ALA A 949 22.48 -18.81 12.44
N TRP A 950 21.50 -18.54 13.31
CA TRP A 950 20.72 -19.58 13.99
C TRP A 950 19.85 -20.39 13.01
N ALA A 951 19.27 -19.74 12.00
CA ALA A 951 18.41 -20.39 11.03
C ALA A 951 19.19 -21.25 10.03
N GLY A 952 20.35 -20.78 9.56
CA GLY A 952 21.19 -21.48 8.59
C GLY A 952 20.37 -21.99 7.38
N GLU A 953 20.57 -23.27 7.03
CA GLU A 953 19.81 -23.99 5.99
C GLU A 953 18.58 -24.73 6.53
N ILE A 954 18.23 -24.57 7.81
CA ILE A 954 17.15 -25.35 8.45
C ILE A 954 15.79 -24.67 8.15
N PRO A 955 14.90 -25.26 7.32
CA PRO A 955 13.70 -24.57 6.84
C PRO A 955 12.72 -24.17 7.95
N ARG A 956 12.55 -25.02 8.98
CA ARG A 956 11.72 -24.70 10.15
C ARG A 956 12.25 -23.51 10.95
N ARG A 957 13.57 -23.39 11.13
CA ARG A 957 14.19 -22.23 11.79
C ARG A 957 14.09 -20.96 10.94
N ARG A 958 14.17 -21.06 9.60
CA ARG A 958 13.92 -19.90 8.71
C ARG A 958 12.50 -19.34 8.85
N ARG A 959 11.50 -20.22 8.92
CA ARG A 959 10.09 -19.81 9.18
C ARG A 959 9.96 -19.14 10.55
N ALA A 960 10.54 -19.74 11.59
CA ALA A 960 10.53 -19.17 12.94
C ALA A 960 11.29 -17.82 13.04
N ALA A 961 12.46 -17.69 12.42
CA ALA A 961 13.25 -16.46 12.38
C ALA A 961 12.43 -15.29 11.81
N ARG A 962 11.62 -15.56 10.79
CA ARG A 962 10.73 -14.55 10.21
C ARG A 962 9.60 -14.15 11.15
N ALA A 963 8.98 -15.12 11.82
CA ALA A 963 7.96 -14.84 12.84
C ALA A 963 8.55 -13.98 13.98
N ILE A 964 9.74 -14.33 14.47
CA ILE A 964 10.48 -13.59 15.51
C ILE A 964 10.79 -12.15 15.06
N LEU A 965 11.25 -11.95 13.81
CA LEU A 965 11.49 -10.60 13.28
C LEU A 965 10.21 -9.76 13.15
N ASN A 966 9.09 -10.39 12.78
CA ASN A 966 7.80 -9.70 12.70
C ASN A 966 7.27 -9.31 14.09
N ALA A 967 7.44 -10.17 15.09
CA ALA A 967 7.08 -9.89 16.48
C ALA A 967 7.91 -8.76 17.08
N TRP A 968 9.23 -8.73 16.82
CA TRP A 968 10.10 -7.62 17.22
C TRP A 968 9.63 -6.28 16.62
N ARG A 969 9.21 -6.30 15.35
CA ARG A 969 8.69 -5.12 14.64
C ARG A 969 7.24 -4.76 14.96
N ARG A 970 6.60 -5.46 15.91
CA ARG A 970 5.20 -5.23 16.33
C ARG A 970 4.19 -5.38 15.21
N ASN A 971 4.43 -6.33 14.31
CA ASN A 971 3.54 -6.63 13.19
C ASN A 971 2.52 -7.73 13.50
N THR A 972 2.65 -8.42 14.63
CA THR A 972 1.85 -9.58 15.03
C THR A 972 1.05 -9.29 16.29
N PHE A 973 -0.24 -9.67 16.28
CA PHE A 973 -1.20 -9.42 17.36
C PHE A 973 -2.12 -10.63 17.53
N ALA A 974 -2.44 -10.97 18.77
CA ALA A 974 -3.56 -11.83 19.13
C ALA A 974 -4.75 -10.96 19.54
N TRP A 975 -5.93 -11.24 19.02
CA TRP A 975 -7.14 -10.47 19.32
C TRP A 975 -7.97 -11.17 20.38
N LEU A 976 -8.38 -10.42 21.38
CA LEU A 976 -9.32 -10.87 22.40
C LEU A 976 -10.76 -10.64 21.93
N ILE A 977 -11.71 -11.38 22.52
CA ILE A 977 -13.15 -11.32 22.21
C ILE A 977 -13.71 -9.91 22.50
N ASP A 978 -13.14 -9.19 23.47
CA ASP A 978 -13.50 -7.80 23.79
C ASP A 978 -12.90 -6.75 22.83
N GLY A 979 -12.22 -7.20 21.76
CA GLY A 979 -11.61 -6.35 20.74
C GLY A 979 -10.24 -5.79 21.11
N ARG A 980 -9.68 -6.12 22.28
CA ARG A 980 -8.30 -5.74 22.62
C ARG A 980 -7.29 -6.55 21.82
N ALA A 981 -6.23 -5.89 21.36
CA ALA A 981 -5.09 -6.53 20.71
C ALA A 981 -3.93 -6.71 21.70
N LEU A 982 -3.44 -7.94 21.83
CA LEU A 982 -2.23 -8.29 22.56
C LEU A 982 -1.10 -8.46 21.56
N HIS A 983 0.09 -7.97 21.86
CA HIS A 983 1.25 -8.25 21.01
C HIS A 983 1.67 -9.71 21.13
N SER A 984 1.70 -10.42 20.00
CA SER A 984 1.87 -11.88 19.98
C SER A 984 3.13 -12.31 19.23
N LEU A 985 3.79 -13.37 19.73
CA LEU A 985 4.76 -14.17 19.00
C LEU A 985 4.16 -15.55 18.72
N ASP A 986 3.81 -15.80 17.46
CA ASP A 986 3.26 -17.07 17.02
C ASP A 986 4.33 -17.92 16.33
N LEU A 987 4.63 -19.07 16.94
CA LEU A 987 5.55 -20.10 16.49
C LEU A 987 4.84 -21.46 16.37
N SER A 988 3.52 -21.47 16.27
CA SER A 988 2.72 -22.69 16.17
C SER A 988 2.89 -23.43 14.84
N GLY A 989 2.77 -24.76 14.86
CA GLY A 989 2.75 -25.58 13.64
C GLY A 989 4.03 -25.54 12.80
N LEU A 990 5.16 -25.11 13.37
CA LEU A 990 6.43 -24.95 12.65
C LEU A 990 7.30 -26.23 12.65
N ALA A 991 6.85 -27.27 13.34
CA ALA A 991 7.59 -28.52 13.59
C ALA A 991 8.93 -28.26 14.28
N LEU A 992 8.96 -27.33 15.23
CA LEU A 992 10.13 -27.00 16.04
C LEU A 992 10.40 -28.12 17.06
N GLU A 993 11.68 -28.44 17.22
CA GLU A 993 12.16 -29.41 18.19
C GLU A 993 12.91 -28.70 19.33
N ASN A 994 13.13 -29.40 20.44
CA ASN A 994 13.85 -28.87 21.61
C ASN A 994 15.19 -28.22 21.28
N ARG A 995 15.96 -28.81 20.34
CA ARG A 995 17.26 -28.28 19.91
C ARG A 995 17.13 -26.93 19.19
N ASP A 996 16.05 -26.73 18.43
CA ASP A 996 15.83 -25.47 17.72
C ASP A 996 15.63 -24.32 18.70
N ILE A 997 14.87 -24.56 19.76
CA ILE A 997 14.60 -23.58 20.79
C ILE A 997 15.80 -23.40 21.74
N ALA A 998 16.53 -24.47 22.06
CA ALA A 998 17.71 -24.40 22.94
C ALA A 998 18.81 -23.49 22.38
N ASP A 999 18.99 -23.47 21.06
CA ASP A 999 19.97 -22.63 20.37
C ASP A 999 19.48 -21.18 20.17
N LEU A 1000 18.21 -20.88 20.47
CA LEU A 1000 17.59 -19.58 20.19
C LEU A 1000 17.85 -18.58 21.34
N MET A 1001 18.71 -17.60 21.06
CA MET A 1001 19.04 -16.53 22.01
C MET A 1001 18.33 -15.22 21.63
N LEU A 1002 17.32 -14.83 22.41
CA LEU A 1002 16.65 -13.53 22.32
C LEU A 1002 17.18 -12.63 23.44
N SER A 1003 17.63 -11.41 23.11
CA SER A 1003 18.30 -10.51 24.07
C SER A 1003 17.49 -9.25 24.33
N GLU A 1004 17.13 -8.48 23.29
CA GLU A 1004 16.46 -7.18 23.46
C GLU A 1004 15.31 -6.95 22.48
N GLY A 1005 14.30 -6.19 22.93
CA GLY A 1005 13.21 -5.68 22.09
C GLY A 1005 11.94 -6.53 22.04
N PHE A 1006 11.81 -7.55 22.90
CA PHE A 1006 10.61 -8.39 23.03
C PHE A 1006 9.79 -8.12 24.30
N THR A 1007 10.12 -7.07 25.06
CA THR A 1007 9.45 -6.72 26.32
C THR A 1007 7.97 -6.36 26.15
N HIS A 1008 7.51 -6.14 24.93
CA HIS A 1008 6.11 -5.86 24.61
C HIS A 1008 5.29 -7.12 24.30
N ILE A 1009 5.89 -8.30 24.18
CA ILE A 1009 5.15 -9.54 23.89
C ILE A 1009 4.31 -9.93 25.12
N GLU A 1010 3.02 -10.10 24.87
CA GLU A 1010 1.99 -10.43 25.86
C GLU A 1010 1.41 -11.83 25.63
N ASP A 1011 1.58 -12.38 24.43
CA ASP A 1011 1.05 -13.67 24.01
C ASP A 1011 2.15 -14.47 23.27
N LEU A 1012 2.40 -15.70 23.70
CA LEU A 1012 3.34 -16.62 23.07
C LEU A 1012 2.61 -17.92 22.72
N ASN A 1013 2.53 -18.20 21.43
CA ASN A 1013 1.93 -19.43 20.92
C ASN A 1013 3.01 -20.35 20.34
N LEU A 1014 3.13 -21.54 20.92
CA LEU A 1014 4.06 -22.60 20.52
C LEU A 1014 3.32 -23.92 20.25
N SER A 1015 2.00 -23.89 20.13
CA SER A 1015 1.17 -25.07 19.91
C SER A 1015 1.50 -25.81 18.61
N ASP A 1016 1.09 -27.08 18.50
CA ASP A 1016 1.30 -27.94 17.33
C ASP A 1016 2.78 -28.17 16.95
N ASN A 1017 3.68 -28.04 17.93
CA ASN A 1017 5.06 -28.46 17.81
C ASN A 1017 5.24 -29.82 18.50
N ALA A 1018 4.79 -30.87 17.83
CA ALA A 1018 4.66 -32.22 18.40
C ALA A 1018 5.96 -32.87 18.93
N ALA A 1019 7.15 -32.26 18.71
CA ALA A 1019 8.43 -32.73 19.24
C ALA A 1019 8.97 -31.86 20.40
N LEU A 1020 8.27 -30.79 20.75
CA LEU A 1020 8.66 -29.84 21.80
C LEU A 1020 8.19 -30.35 23.16
N SER A 1021 9.11 -30.51 24.11
CA SER A 1021 8.82 -31.05 25.45
C SER A 1021 9.37 -30.21 26.59
N HIS A 1022 10.20 -29.21 26.31
CA HIS A 1022 10.69 -28.26 27.30
C HIS A 1022 10.98 -26.90 26.67
N LEU A 1023 10.92 -25.82 27.45
CA LEU A 1023 11.36 -24.49 27.03
C LEU A 1023 12.59 -24.06 27.85
N PRO A 1024 13.63 -23.49 27.21
CA PRO A 1024 14.78 -22.96 27.92
C PRO A 1024 14.39 -21.66 28.64
N GLU A 1025 14.87 -21.50 29.87
CA GLU A 1025 14.60 -20.32 30.72
C GLU A 1025 14.99 -18.98 30.07
N PRO A 1026 16.12 -18.87 29.31
CA PRO A 1026 16.45 -17.64 28.58
C PRO A 1026 15.38 -17.20 27.57
N LEU A 1027 14.65 -18.13 26.94
CA LEU A 1027 13.61 -17.77 25.99
C LEU A 1027 12.46 -17.06 26.71
N LEU A 1028 11.95 -17.66 27.79
CA LEU A 1028 10.81 -17.10 28.54
C LEU A 1028 11.20 -15.80 29.26
N SER A 1029 12.47 -15.64 29.63
CA SER A 1029 13.01 -14.41 30.20
C SER A 1029 12.98 -13.22 29.23
N ALA A 1030 12.90 -13.46 27.91
CA ALA A 1030 12.77 -12.40 26.92
C ALA A 1030 11.37 -11.74 26.90
N PHE A 1031 10.37 -12.35 27.56
CA PHE A 1031 8.97 -11.94 27.54
C PHE A 1031 8.44 -11.58 28.95
N PRO A 1032 8.94 -10.52 29.60
CA PRO A 1032 8.56 -10.16 30.98
C PRO A 1032 7.10 -9.69 31.14
N ARG A 1033 6.37 -9.46 30.04
CA ARG A 1033 4.95 -9.06 30.04
C ARG A 1033 4.03 -10.18 29.55
N LEU A 1034 4.52 -11.41 29.52
CA LEU A 1034 3.75 -12.54 29.02
C LEU A 1034 2.50 -12.77 29.88
N THR A 1035 1.33 -12.62 29.27
CA THR A 1035 0.02 -12.83 29.90
C THR A 1035 -0.65 -14.11 29.41
N ARG A 1036 -0.30 -14.60 28.23
CA ARG A 1036 -0.83 -15.82 27.62
C ARG A 1036 0.29 -16.71 27.08
N LEU A 1037 0.21 -18.00 27.42
CA LEU A 1037 1.13 -19.02 26.94
C LEU A 1037 0.33 -20.22 26.44
N SER A 1038 0.45 -20.50 25.15
CA SER A 1038 -0.19 -21.65 24.48
C SER A 1038 0.86 -22.67 24.06
N LEU A 1039 0.67 -23.91 24.53
CA LEU A 1039 1.57 -25.06 24.35
C LEU A 1039 0.79 -26.32 23.97
N GLY A 1040 -0.42 -26.17 23.41
CA GLY A 1040 -1.27 -27.29 22.99
C GLY A 1040 -0.59 -28.22 21.98
N ASN A 1041 -0.97 -29.50 21.97
CA ASN A 1041 -0.47 -30.50 21.01
C ASN A 1041 1.07 -30.62 20.95
N CYS A 1042 1.70 -30.58 22.13
CA CYS A 1042 3.15 -30.74 22.30
C CYS A 1042 3.48 -32.02 23.09
N ARG A 1043 4.61 -32.05 23.81
CA ARG A 1043 5.03 -33.19 24.66
C ARG A 1043 5.48 -32.77 26.06
N PHE A 1044 4.94 -31.68 26.59
CA PHE A 1044 5.27 -31.23 27.94
C PHE A 1044 4.72 -32.21 28.99
N THR A 1045 5.50 -32.46 30.03
CA THR A 1045 5.11 -33.30 31.17
C THR A 1045 4.74 -32.49 32.41
N HIS A 1046 5.12 -31.21 32.44
CA HIS A 1046 4.90 -30.28 33.54
C HIS A 1046 4.79 -28.85 32.98
N PRO A 1047 4.07 -27.94 33.66
CA PRO A 1047 4.07 -26.51 33.31
C PRO A 1047 5.50 -25.90 33.32
N PRO A 1048 5.88 -25.10 32.31
CA PRO A 1048 7.20 -24.48 32.26
C PRO A 1048 7.33 -23.31 33.24
N HIS A 1049 8.58 -22.98 33.60
CA HIS A 1049 8.87 -21.84 34.46
C HIS A 1049 8.88 -20.53 33.65
N VAL A 1050 7.90 -19.66 33.88
CA VAL A 1050 7.84 -18.32 33.28
C VAL A 1050 8.62 -17.31 34.12
N ALA A 1051 9.16 -16.27 33.49
CA ALA A 1051 10.02 -15.29 34.15
C ALA A 1051 9.28 -14.41 35.17
N GLU A 1052 8.04 -14.00 34.83
CA GLU A 1052 7.17 -13.19 35.70
C GLU A 1052 5.83 -13.92 35.92
N PRO A 1053 5.78 -14.91 36.84
CA PRO A 1053 4.62 -15.78 37.05
C PRO A 1053 3.33 -15.03 37.40
N SER A 1054 3.47 -13.87 38.05
CA SER A 1054 2.34 -13.02 38.44
C SER A 1054 1.63 -12.34 37.27
N GLN A 1055 2.23 -12.28 36.07
CA GLN A 1055 1.62 -11.65 34.90
C GLN A 1055 0.77 -12.63 34.08
N LEU A 1056 1.00 -13.94 34.22
CA LEU A 1056 0.34 -14.94 33.41
C LEU A 1056 -1.11 -15.14 33.83
N THR A 1057 -2.02 -14.98 32.88
CA THR A 1057 -3.48 -15.09 33.06
C THR A 1057 -4.07 -16.24 32.25
N TRP A 1058 -3.38 -16.71 31.21
CA TRP A 1058 -3.82 -17.80 30.35
C TRP A 1058 -2.69 -18.80 30.18
N LEU A 1059 -2.95 -20.05 30.54
CA LEU A 1059 -2.06 -21.17 30.28
C LEU A 1059 -2.85 -22.27 29.59
N ASP A 1060 -2.48 -22.55 28.35
CA ASP A 1060 -3.03 -23.64 27.56
C ASP A 1060 -1.94 -24.68 27.32
N MET A 1061 -2.20 -25.91 27.77
CA MET A 1061 -1.37 -27.08 27.57
C MET A 1061 -2.23 -28.30 27.17
N GLU A 1062 -3.29 -28.09 26.40
CA GLU A 1062 -4.14 -29.15 25.87
C GLU A 1062 -3.31 -30.25 25.17
N SER A 1063 -3.74 -31.51 25.27
CA SER A 1063 -3.21 -32.64 24.50
C SER A 1063 -1.68 -32.77 24.57
N ASN A 1064 -1.16 -32.71 25.80
CA ASN A 1064 0.25 -32.91 26.13
C ASN A 1064 0.45 -34.27 26.84
N ARG A 1065 1.50 -34.38 27.67
CA ARG A 1065 1.80 -35.57 28.48
C ARG A 1065 1.93 -35.21 29.95
N VAL A 1066 1.17 -34.20 30.39
CA VAL A 1066 1.25 -33.67 31.75
C VAL A 1066 0.76 -34.73 32.73
N THR A 1067 1.58 -35.01 33.74
CA THR A 1067 1.21 -35.83 34.91
C THR A 1067 1.19 -34.95 36.15
N TRP A 1068 0.21 -35.13 37.04
CA TRP A 1068 0.06 -34.22 38.17
C TRP A 1068 0.76 -34.72 39.45
N ASP A 1069 1.95 -34.20 39.70
CA ASP A 1069 2.78 -34.46 40.88
C ASP A 1069 3.02 -33.17 41.72
N ASP A 1070 3.74 -33.29 42.84
CA ASP A 1070 4.04 -32.14 43.73
C ASP A 1070 4.79 -31.01 42.99
N ARG A 1071 5.54 -31.35 41.93
CA ARG A 1071 6.27 -30.37 41.11
C ARG A 1071 5.33 -29.60 40.19
N ALA A 1072 4.39 -30.28 39.54
CA ALA A 1072 3.34 -29.64 38.74
C ALA A 1072 2.51 -28.69 39.61
N GLN A 1073 2.11 -29.14 40.82
CA GLN A 1073 1.37 -28.31 41.76
C GLN A 1073 2.18 -27.08 42.21
N ALA A 1074 3.46 -27.25 42.55
CA ALA A 1074 4.33 -26.14 42.92
C ALA A 1074 4.54 -25.12 41.78
N ALA A 1075 4.46 -25.57 40.52
CA ALA A 1075 4.51 -24.66 39.36
C ALA A 1075 3.19 -23.89 39.21
N LEU A 1076 2.05 -24.56 39.37
CA LEU A 1076 0.73 -23.92 39.32
C LEU A 1076 0.53 -22.89 40.44
N ASP A 1077 0.96 -23.22 41.66
CA ASP A 1077 0.91 -22.34 42.84
C ASP A 1077 1.64 -20.99 42.65
N ARG A 1078 2.57 -20.91 41.69
CA ARG A 1078 3.30 -19.68 41.37
C ARG A 1078 2.56 -18.77 40.41
N LEU A 1079 1.39 -19.17 39.89
CA LEU A 1079 0.60 -18.42 38.91
C LEU A 1079 -0.68 -17.85 39.56
N PRO A 1080 -0.59 -16.97 40.59
CA PRO A 1080 -1.74 -16.58 41.40
C PRO A 1080 -2.82 -15.80 40.65
N ASN A 1081 -2.49 -15.25 39.48
CA ASN A 1081 -3.38 -14.43 38.65
C ASN A 1081 -3.93 -15.17 37.44
N LEU A 1082 -3.78 -16.50 37.39
CA LEU A 1082 -4.29 -17.32 36.30
C LEU A 1082 -5.82 -17.23 36.24
N ALA A 1083 -6.34 -16.86 35.09
CA ALA A 1083 -7.76 -16.73 34.79
C ALA A 1083 -8.26 -17.89 33.91
N LEU A 1084 -7.40 -18.45 33.04
CA LEU A 1084 -7.69 -19.63 32.25
C LEU A 1084 -6.57 -20.67 32.39
N LEU A 1085 -6.95 -21.91 32.70
CA LEU A 1085 -6.08 -23.08 32.69
C LEU A 1085 -6.71 -24.18 31.84
N ASP A 1086 -6.01 -24.58 30.77
CA ASP A 1086 -6.37 -25.74 29.96
C ASP A 1086 -5.31 -26.83 30.07
N LEU A 1087 -5.73 -27.98 30.60
CA LEU A 1087 -4.95 -29.21 30.73
C LEU A 1087 -5.71 -30.40 30.16
N SER A 1088 -6.68 -30.16 29.28
CA SER A 1088 -7.50 -31.19 28.65
C SER A 1088 -6.64 -32.22 27.89
N GLY A 1089 -7.10 -33.47 27.81
CA GLY A 1089 -6.41 -34.54 27.09
C GLY A 1089 -5.02 -34.92 27.64
N ASN A 1090 -4.75 -34.63 28.93
CA ASN A 1090 -3.49 -35.01 29.61
C ASN A 1090 -3.71 -36.13 30.64
N PRO A 1091 -2.76 -37.05 30.85
CA PRO A 1091 -2.87 -38.10 31.85
C PRO A 1091 -2.56 -37.61 33.29
N LEU A 1092 -3.40 -36.72 33.83
CA LEU A 1092 -3.14 -36.07 35.11
C LEU A 1092 -3.13 -37.05 36.30
N LEU A 1093 -4.07 -38.02 36.31
CA LEU A 1093 -4.33 -39.01 37.38
C LEU A 1093 -4.77 -38.41 38.74
N ARG A 1094 -4.19 -37.28 39.14
CA ARG A 1094 -4.55 -36.49 40.31
C ARG A 1094 -5.04 -35.12 39.88
N ALA A 1095 -6.02 -34.59 40.60
CA ALA A 1095 -6.56 -33.27 40.29
C ALA A 1095 -5.65 -32.14 40.82
N PRO A 1096 -5.56 -31.00 40.11
CA PRO A 1096 -4.88 -29.81 40.62
C PRO A 1096 -5.61 -29.23 41.83
N ALA A 1097 -4.85 -28.77 42.83
CA ALA A 1097 -5.41 -27.96 43.92
C ALA A 1097 -5.57 -26.52 43.44
N LEU A 1098 -6.76 -25.96 43.61
CA LEU A 1098 -7.14 -24.62 43.11
C LEU A 1098 -7.13 -23.54 44.21
N ASP A 1099 -6.80 -23.92 45.45
CA ASP A 1099 -6.87 -23.07 46.65
C ASP A 1099 -6.04 -21.77 46.54
N ARG A 1100 -5.06 -21.71 45.62
CA ARG A 1100 -4.18 -20.55 45.38
C ARG A 1100 -4.48 -19.78 44.09
N LEU A 1101 -5.58 -20.12 43.42
CA LEU A 1101 -6.01 -19.49 42.15
C LEU A 1101 -7.37 -18.79 42.31
N PRO A 1102 -7.50 -17.79 43.20
CA PRO A 1102 -8.78 -17.14 43.46
C PRO A 1102 -9.34 -16.37 42.25
N GLY A 1103 -8.50 -16.11 41.24
CA GLY A 1103 -8.86 -15.41 40.00
C GLY A 1103 -9.21 -16.34 38.82
N LEU A 1104 -9.17 -17.67 39.01
CA LEU A 1104 -9.44 -18.62 37.94
C LEU A 1104 -10.92 -18.58 37.54
N ARG A 1105 -11.17 -18.36 36.25
CA ARG A 1105 -12.51 -18.25 35.66
C ARG A 1105 -12.82 -19.41 34.73
N SER A 1106 -11.82 -19.86 33.97
CA SER A 1106 -11.95 -20.96 33.02
C SER A 1106 -10.97 -22.08 33.36
N LEU A 1107 -11.48 -23.30 33.51
CA LEU A 1107 -10.71 -24.49 33.82
C LEU A 1107 -11.16 -25.61 32.89
N MET A 1108 -10.25 -26.13 32.09
CA MET A 1108 -10.51 -27.24 31.17
C MET A 1108 -9.62 -28.42 31.58
N LEU A 1109 -10.26 -29.47 32.04
CA LEU A 1109 -9.70 -30.72 32.54
C LEU A 1109 -10.43 -31.92 31.93
N ASN A 1110 -11.10 -31.73 30.79
CA ASN A 1110 -11.80 -32.82 30.13
C ASN A 1110 -10.82 -33.87 29.61
N ASN A 1111 -11.22 -35.14 29.72
CA ASN A 1111 -10.38 -36.28 29.33
C ASN A 1111 -8.99 -36.27 30.01
N ALA A 1112 -8.97 -35.97 31.32
CA ALA A 1112 -7.73 -35.85 32.10
C ALA A 1112 -7.42 -37.07 33.01
N HIS A 1113 -8.24 -38.13 32.91
CA HIS A 1113 -8.17 -39.34 33.75
C HIS A 1113 -8.25 -39.07 35.26
N LEU A 1114 -9.04 -38.08 35.68
CA LEU A 1114 -9.23 -37.73 37.08
C LEU A 1114 -10.17 -38.72 37.78
N SER A 1115 -9.80 -39.15 39.00
CA SER A 1115 -10.63 -39.98 39.87
C SER A 1115 -11.37 -39.18 40.96
N GLU A 1116 -10.93 -37.94 41.20
CA GLU A 1116 -11.47 -37.03 42.22
C GLU A 1116 -11.55 -35.60 41.69
N LEU A 1117 -12.43 -34.79 42.27
CA LEU A 1117 -12.57 -33.37 41.91
C LEU A 1117 -11.41 -32.52 42.47
N PRO A 1118 -11.01 -31.44 41.78
CA PRO A 1118 -10.04 -30.45 42.29
C PRO A 1118 -10.42 -29.91 43.67
N SER A 1119 -9.48 -29.88 44.62
CA SER A 1119 -9.68 -29.15 45.88
C SER A 1119 -9.77 -27.64 45.60
N GLY A 1120 -10.58 -26.93 46.39
CA GLY A 1120 -10.78 -25.50 46.20
C GLY A 1120 -11.74 -25.12 45.07
N LEU A 1121 -12.32 -26.08 44.33
CA LEU A 1121 -13.28 -25.81 43.23
C LEU A 1121 -14.45 -24.91 43.68
N GLY A 1122 -15.02 -25.16 44.87
CA GLY A 1122 -16.10 -24.35 45.42
C GLY A 1122 -15.70 -22.95 45.90
N GLN A 1123 -14.41 -22.61 45.90
CA GLN A 1123 -13.90 -21.29 46.30
C GLN A 1123 -13.75 -20.33 45.11
N LEU A 1124 -13.84 -20.84 43.88
CA LEU A 1124 -13.78 -20.03 42.67
C LEU A 1124 -14.92 -19.02 42.65
N ARG A 1125 -14.62 -17.80 42.22
CA ARG A 1125 -15.60 -16.71 42.12
C ARG A 1125 -15.66 -16.24 40.67
N GLN A 1126 -16.87 -16.02 40.15
CA GLN A 1126 -17.08 -15.60 38.77
C GLN A 1126 -16.52 -16.60 37.75
N ALA A 1127 -16.68 -17.90 38.01
CA ALA A 1127 -16.32 -18.92 37.04
C ALA A 1127 -17.18 -18.76 35.78
N LEU A 1128 -16.53 -18.90 34.63
CA LEU A 1128 -17.13 -18.81 33.31
C LEU A 1128 -17.22 -20.20 32.69
N LEU A 1129 -16.18 -21.02 32.74
CA LEU A 1129 -16.24 -22.35 32.12
C LEU A 1129 -15.44 -23.34 32.95
N LEU A 1130 -16.07 -24.39 33.46
CA LEU A 1130 -15.39 -25.42 34.23
C LEU A 1130 -15.69 -26.78 33.58
N ASP A 1131 -14.88 -27.16 32.61
CA ASP A 1131 -15.07 -28.43 31.90
C ASP A 1131 -14.21 -29.53 32.54
N LEU A 1132 -14.88 -30.44 33.25
CA LEU A 1132 -14.31 -31.62 33.87
C LEU A 1132 -14.91 -32.90 33.25
N SER A 1133 -15.50 -32.80 32.06
CA SER A 1133 -16.15 -33.90 31.35
C SER A 1133 -15.18 -35.02 30.98
N SER A 1134 -15.70 -36.19 30.60
CA SER A 1134 -14.91 -37.34 30.14
C SER A 1134 -13.83 -37.81 31.13
N ASN A 1135 -14.06 -37.65 32.44
CA ASN A 1135 -13.20 -38.16 33.52
C ASN A 1135 -13.82 -39.40 34.19
N THR A 1136 -13.05 -40.04 35.07
CA THR A 1136 -13.42 -41.31 35.74
C THR A 1136 -13.65 -41.11 37.24
N PHE A 1137 -14.46 -40.11 37.61
CA PHE A 1137 -14.72 -39.79 39.01
C PHE A 1137 -15.34 -40.97 39.76
N GLU A 1138 -14.75 -41.35 40.90
CA GLU A 1138 -15.24 -42.49 41.69
C GLU A 1138 -16.36 -42.09 42.66
N ARG A 1139 -16.30 -40.85 43.18
CA ARG A 1139 -17.27 -40.28 44.12
C ARG A 1139 -17.20 -38.75 44.12
N LEU A 1140 -18.33 -38.09 44.36
CA LEU A 1140 -18.34 -36.68 44.78
C LEU A 1140 -18.02 -36.58 46.28
N PRO A 1141 -17.43 -35.47 46.77
CA PRO A 1141 -17.20 -35.25 48.19
C PRO A 1141 -18.48 -35.37 49.03
N THR A 1142 -18.38 -35.93 50.25
CA THR A 1142 -19.51 -35.99 51.17
C THR A 1142 -19.92 -34.57 51.58
N GLY A 1143 -21.18 -34.18 51.32
CA GLY A 1143 -21.62 -32.79 51.52
C GLY A 1143 -21.17 -31.83 50.42
N PHE A 1144 -20.93 -32.34 49.20
CA PHE A 1144 -20.61 -31.53 48.03
C PHE A 1144 -21.73 -30.54 47.72
N GLU A 1145 -21.49 -29.28 48.04
CA GLU A 1145 -22.37 -28.14 47.78
C GLU A 1145 -21.51 -27.05 47.15
N VAL A 1146 -21.67 -26.83 45.85
CA VAL A 1146 -21.03 -25.71 45.12
C VAL A 1146 -22.02 -24.57 44.97
N PRO A 1147 -21.57 -23.30 45.07
CA PRO A 1147 -22.45 -22.17 44.81
C PRO A 1147 -22.87 -22.13 43.33
N PRO A 1148 -24.00 -21.48 42.98
CA PRO A 1148 -24.44 -21.37 41.60
C PRO A 1148 -23.39 -20.81 40.63
N ASP A 1149 -22.57 -19.87 41.10
CA ASP A 1149 -21.45 -19.28 40.33
C ASP A 1149 -20.40 -20.32 39.90
N VAL A 1150 -20.35 -21.48 40.55
CA VAL A 1150 -19.46 -22.61 40.20
C VAL A 1150 -20.27 -23.74 39.58
N GLY A 1151 -21.48 -24.02 40.06
CA GLY A 1151 -22.33 -25.08 39.54
C GLY A 1151 -22.81 -24.85 38.10
N ASN A 1152 -23.27 -23.65 37.76
CA ASN A 1152 -23.77 -23.31 36.42
C ASN A 1152 -22.72 -23.49 35.30
N PRO A 1153 -21.46 -23.05 35.45
CA PRO A 1153 -20.45 -23.25 34.42
C PRO A 1153 -19.80 -24.65 34.44
N LEU A 1154 -20.15 -25.53 35.38
CA LEU A 1154 -19.52 -26.83 35.58
C LEU A 1154 -20.10 -27.93 34.68
N ALA A 1155 -19.24 -28.59 33.93
CA ALA A 1155 -19.57 -29.79 33.17
C ALA A 1155 -18.83 -31.01 33.74
N LEU A 1156 -19.58 -32.01 34.21
CA LEU A 1156 -19.08 -33.30 34.70
C LEU A 1156 -19.45 -34.47 33.79
N GLU A 1157 -20.10 -34.21 32.65
CA GLU A 1157 -20.60 -35.24 31.73
C GLU A 1157 -19.52 -36.26 31.36
N SER A 1158 -19.76 -37.54 31.63
CA SER A 1158 -18.84 -38.62 31.29
C SER A 1158 -19.60 -39.93 31.17
N ASP A 1159 -19.20 -40.74 30.19
CA ASP A 1159 -19.68 -42.12 30.00
C ASP A 1159 -19.36 -43.01 31.21
N TRP A 1160 -18.34 -42.64 31.98
CA TRP A 1160 -17.80 -43.42 33.10
C TRP A 1160 -18.43 -43.09 34.46
N LEU A 1161 -19.38 -42.14 34.53
CA LEU A 1161 -20.06 -41.81 35.78
C LEU A 1161 -20.92 -42.97 36.28
N ASN A 1162 -20.62 -43.43 37.50
CA ASN A 1162 -21.40 -44.48 38.15
C ASN A 1162 -22.81 -43.99 38.55
N PRO A 1163 -23.79 -44.89 38.78
CA PRO A 1163 -25.15 -44.52 39.13
C PRO A 1163 -25.27 -43.69 40.41
N VAL A 1164 -24.37 -43.89 41.38
CA VAL A 1164 -24.36 -43.16 42.65
C VAL A 1164 -24.05 -41.68 42.44
N ILE A 1165 -23.06 -41.36 41.59
CA ILE A 1165 -22.75 -39.97 41.24
C ILE A 1165 -23.88 -39.35 40.44
N ARG A 1166 -24.48 -40.08 39.49
CA ARG A 1166 -25.63 -39.59 38.71
C ARG A 1166 -26.81 -39.25 39.61
N GLU A 1167 -27.10 -40.10 40.60
CA GLU A 1167 -28.14 -39.83 41.62
C GLU A 1167 -27.79 -38.62 42.49
N GLN A 1168 -26.53 -38.44 42.89
CA GLN A 1168 -26.08 -37.26 43.63
C GLN A 1168 -26.25 -35.97 42.83
N ILE A 1169 -25.91 -35.98 41.53
CA ILE A 1169 -26.08 -34.83 40.63
C ILE A 1169 -27.57 -34.54 40.39
N GLU A 1170 -28.40 -35.56 40.22
CA GLU A 1170 -29.85 -35.40 40.07
C GLU A 1170 -30.46 -34.80 41.35
N ASN A 1171 -30.08 -35.29 42.54
CA ASN A 1171 -30.50 -34.72 43.81
C ASN A 1171 -30.07 -33.25 43.96
N TYR A 1172 -28.85 -32.90 43.52
CA TYR A 1172 -28.38 -31.51 43.52
C TYR A 1172 -29.22 -30.64 42.58
N TYR A 1173 -29.54 -31.13 41.38
CA TYR A 1173 -30.42 -30.42 40.44
C TYR A 1173 -31.82 -30.21 41.05
N GLN A 1174 -32.42 -31.20 41.71
CA GLN A 1174 -33.73 -31.05 42.35
C GLN A 1174 -33.71 -30.01 43.50
N GLN A 1175 -32.59 -29.89 44.21
CA GLN A 1175 -32.44 -28.96 45.34
C GLN A 1175 -32.12 -27.52 44.90
N HIS A 1176 -31.31 -27.36 43.85
CA HIS A 1176 -30.74 -26.06 43.47
C HIS A 1176 -31.13 -25.58 42.07
N GLY A 1177 -31.71 -26.44 41.23
CA GLY A 1177 -32.12 -26.13 39.85
C GLY A 1177 -30.97 -26.06 38.85
N ILE A 1178 -29.79 -26.56 39.21
CA ILE A 1178 -28.54 -26.39 38.46
C ILE A 1178 -28.06 -27.74 37.95
N ASP A 1179 -27.77 -27.82 36.66
CA ASP A 1179 -27.25 -29.02 36.03
C ASP A 1179 -25.73 -29.04 36.15
N LEU A 1180 -25.18 -30.07 36.80
CA LEU A 1180 -23.72 -30.23 36.94
C LEU A 1180 -23.10 -31.12 35.85
N LEU A 1181 -23.90 -31.78 35.01
CA LEU A 1181 -23.35 -32.56 33.90
C LEU A 1181 -22.95 -31.67 32.74
N VAL A 1182 -23.79 -30.67 32.46
CA VAL A 1182 -23.68 -29.81 31.28
C VAL A 1182 -23.61 -28.36 31.72
N SER A 1183 -22.65 -27.62 31.16
CA SER A 1183 -22.47 -26.20 31.46
C SER A 1183 -23.59 -25.37 30.83
N ASP A 1184 -24.00 -24.29 31.50
CA ASP A 1184 -24.93 -23.30 30.91
C ASP A 1184 -24.41 -22.71 29.59
N PHE A 1185 -23.08 -22.67 29.40
CA PHE A 1185 -22.45 -22.22 28.15
C PHE A 1185 -22.81 -23.10 26.96
N ASP A 1186 -23.00 -24.41 27.16
CA ASP A 1186 -23.34 -25.33 26.07
C ASP A 1186 -24.76 -25.09 25.53
N TYR A 1187 -25.60 -24.39 26.29
CA TYR A 1187 -26.93 -23.97 25.84
C TYR A 1187 -26.96 -22.56 25.28
N GLN A 1188 -25.90 -21.75 25.45
CA GLN A 1188 -25.91 -20.32 25.16
C GLN A 1188 -26.21 -20.03 23.68
N GLU A 1189 -25.65 -20.82 22.77
CA GLU A 1189 -25.84 -20.62 21.34
C GLU A 1189 -27.23 -21.06 20.86
N LEU A 1190 -27.79 -22.10 21.48
CA LEU A 1190 -29.14 -22.59 21.25
C LEU A 1190 -30.19 -21.58 21.77
N LEU A 1191 -29.91 -20.96 22.91
CA LEU A 1191 -30.79 -20.03 23.62
C LEU A 1191 -30.48 -18.55 23.31
N HIS A 1192 -29.66 -18.27 22.30
CA HIS A 1192 -29.32 -16.91 21.90
C HIS A 1192 -30.59 -16.09 21.61
N ASP A 1193 -30.69 -14.88 22.17
CA ASP A 1193 -31.85 -13.98 22.09
C ASP A 1193 -33.19 -14.53 22.66
N ALA A 1194 -33.16 -15.58 23.49
CA ALA A 1194 -34.37 -16.11 24.11
C ALA A 1194 -35.01 -15.10 25.06
N SER A 1195 -36.26 -14.72 24.79
CA SER A 1195 -37.06 -13.89 25.71
C SER A 1195 -37.31 -14.59 27.05
N PRO A 1196 -37.60 -13.85 28.15
CA PRO A 1196 -37.97 -14.45 29.44
C PRO A 1196 -39.11 -15.47 29.35
N ALA A 1197 -40.07 -15.26 28.43
CA ALA A 1197 -41.15 -16.22 28.17
C ALA A 1197 -40.62 -17.54 27.56
N ARG A 1198 -39.71 -17.45 26.59
CA ARG A 1198 -39.06 -18.62 25.96
C ARG A 1198 -38.20 -19.40 26.97
N LEU A 1199 -37.47 -18.71 27.84
CA LEU A 1199 -36.72 -19.34 28.94
C LEU A 1199 -37.64 -20.05 29.94
N GLY A 1200 -38.82 -19.48 30.22
CA GLY A 1200 -39.85 -20.14 31.02
C GLY A 1200 -40.36 -21.44 30.40
N LEU A 1201 -40.46 -21.52 29.07
CA LEU A 1201 -40.80 -22.76 28.35
C LEU A 1201 -39.67 -23.78 28.39
N TRP A 1202 -38.43 -23.31 28.21
CA TRP A 1202 -37.23 -24.16 28.31
C TRP A 1202 -37.17 -24.87 29.66
N GLN A 1203 -37.40 -24.16 30.77
CA GLN A 1203 -37.36 -24.73 32.12
C GLN A 1203 -38.44 -25.81 32.39
N LYS A 1204 -39.53 -25.83 31.61
CA LYS A 1204 -40.57 -26.86 31.74
C LYS A 1204 -40.18 -28.19 31.10
N LEU A 1205 -39.18 -28.21 30.22
CA LEU A 1205 -38.73 -29.43 29.55
C LEU A 1205 -37.97 -30.34 30.52
N PRO A 1206 -38.15 -31.68 30.43
CA PRO A 1206 -37.37 -32.63 31.22
C PRO A 1206 -35.86 -32.39 31.04
N LEU A 1207 -35.10 -32.45 32.15
CA LEU A 1207 -33.68 -32.10 32.14
C LEU A 1207 -32.87 -32.95 31.16
N HIS A 1208 -33.08 -34.27 31.14
CA HIS A 1208 -32.41 -35.17 30.19
C HIS A 1208 -32.68 -34.78 28.73
N TYR A 1209 -33.93 -34.43 28.41
CA TYR A 1209 -34.30 -34.03 27.06
C TYR A 1209 -33.62 -32.72 26.64
N ARG A 1210 -33.46 -31.76 27.58
CA ARG A 1210 -32.71 -30.52 27.33
C ARG A 1210 -31.23 -30.78 27.03
N ARG A 1211 -30.59 -31.70 27.75
CA ARG A 1211 -29.18 -32.07 27.50
C ARG A 1211 -28.99 -32.60 26.08
N ASP A 1212 -29.92 -33.43 25.61
CA ASP A 1212 -29.88 -34.07 24.30
C ASP A 1212 -30.16 -33.08 23.14
N LEU A 1213 -30.88 -31.99 23.39
CA LEU A 1213 -31.12 -30.94 22.38
C LEU A 1213 -29.84 -30.25 21.91
N ARG A 1214 -28.73 -30.34 22.65
CA ARG A 1214 -27.42 -29.82 22.23
C ARG A 1214 -26.93 -30.43 20.92
N ALA A 1215 -27.33 -31.66 20.60
CA ALA A 1215 -26.98 -32.32 19.33
C ALA A 1215 -27.47 -31.54 18.09
N ILE A 1216 -28.43 -30.61 18.25
CA ILE A 1216 -28.87 -29.71 17.19
C ILE A 1216 -27.75 -28.74 16.78
N LEU A 1217 -26.85 -28.36 17.70
CA LEU A 1217 -25.73 -27.45 17.40
C LEU A 1217 -24.78 -28.05 16.35
N ASP A 1218 -24.62 -29.38 16.35
CA ASP A 1218 -23.79 -30.11 15.37
C ASP A 1218 -24.55 -30.52 14.10
N SER A 1219 -25.78 -30.03 13.91
CA SER A 1219 -26.63 -30.40 12.78
C SER A 1219 -26.38 -29.53 11.55
N THR A 1220 -26.44 -30.13 10.36
CA THR A 1220 -26.29 -29.39 9.08
C THR A 1220 -27.23 -28.18 8.90
N PRO A 1221 -28.47 -28.16 9.43
CA PRO A 1221 -29.29 -26.95 9.45
C PRO A 1221 -28.67 -25.80 10.27
N PHE A 1222 -28.11 -26.11 11.45
CA PHE A 1222 -27.53 -25.11 12.33
C PHE A 1222 -26.27 -24.47 11.70
N ASP A 1223 -25.39 -25.26 11.08
CA ASP A 1223 -24.22 -24.76 10.34
C ASP A 1223 -24.56 -23.82 9.16
N ARG A 1224 -25.69 -24.09 8.48
CA ARG A 1224 -26.12 -23.31 7.31
C ARG A 1224 -26.81 -22.01 7.70
N ASP A 1225 -27.71 -22.06 8.68
CA ASP A 1225 -28.48 -20.90 9.15
C ASP A 1225 -28.87 -21.06 10.63
N PRO A 1226 -28.01 -20.60 11.56
CA PRO A 1226 -28.25 -20.71 13.00
C PRO A 1226 -29.52 -19.96 13.46
N ALA A 1227 -29.85 -18.84 12.80
CA ALA A 1227 -30.98 -18.01 13.20
C ALA A 1227 -32.32 -18.66 12.85
N ALA A 1228 -32.45 -19.19 11.62
CA ALA A 1228 -33.63 -19.93 11.21
C ALA A 1228 -33.84 -21.20 12.03
N THR A 1229 -32.74 -21.91 12.33
CA THR A 1229 -32.77 -23.15 13.12
C THR A 1229 -33.23 -22.90 14.56
N ARG A 1230 -32.74 -21.83 15.21
CA ARG A 1230 -33.23 -21.41 16.54
C ARG A 1230 -34.70 -21.06 16.55
N GLU A 1231 -35.20 -20.35 15.54
CA GLU A 1231 -36.62 -20.01 15.48
C GLU A 1231 -37.48 -21.27 15.28
N ALA A 1232 -37.05 -22.19 14.41
CA ALA A 1232 -37.72 -23.48 14.24
C ALA A 1232 -37.78 -24.27 15.55
N LEU A 1233 -36.67 -24.34 16.30
CA LEU A 1233 -36.63 -24.97 17.63
C LEU A 1233 -37.65 -24.35 18.59
N TRP A 1234 -37.69 -23.01 18.69
CA TRP A 1234 -38.63 -22.33 19.57
C TRP A 1234 -40.09 -22.59 19.19
N GLN A 1235 -40.41 -22.66 17.90
CA GLN A 1235 -41.76 -23.01 17.45
C GLN A 1235 -42.18 -24.42 17.94
N ARG A 1236 -41.24 -25.37 17.99
CA ARG A 1236 -41.50 -26.76 18.47
C ARG A 1236 -41.67 -26.80 19.97
N ILE A 1237 -40.81 -26.11 20.72
CA ILE A 1237 -40.93 -25.99 22.17
C ILE A 1237 -42.24 -25.29 22.57
N ILE A 1238 -42.64 -24.23 21.85
CA ILE A 1238 -43.94 -23.56 22.06
C ILE A 1238 -45.10 -24.51 21.78
N ARG A 1239 -45.01 -25.35 20.75
CA ARG A 1239 -46.03 -26.36 20.45
C ARG A 1239 -46.11 -27.43 21.53
N MET A 1240 -44.98 -27.88 22.07
CA MET A 1240 -44.92 -28.83 23.19
C MET A 1240 -45.64 -28.29 24.43
N ASP A 1241 -45.58 -26.98 24.73
CA ASP A 1241 -46.31 -26.41 25.87
C ASP A 1241 -47.83 -26.30 25.63
N ASN A 1242 -48.24 -26.10 24.37
CA ASN A 1242 -49.66 -25.89 24.01
C ASN A 1242 -50.42 -27.18 23.69
N ASP A 1243 -49.74 -28.28 23.37
CA ASP A 1243 -50.33 -29.55 22.94
C ASP A 1243 -49.71 -30.73 23.73
N PRO A 1244 -50.41 -31.25 24.76
CA PRO A 1244 -49.93 -32.38 25.55
C PRO A 1244 -49.70 -33.67 24.75
N ALA A 1245 -50.41 -33.87 23.64
CA ALA A 1245 -50.22 -35.05 22.79
C ALA A 1245 -48.92 -34.91 21.97
N PHE A 1246 -48.64 -33.71 21.47
CA PHE A 1246 -47.37 -33.41 20.80
C PHE A 1246 -46.19 -33.44 21.76
N LEU A 1247 -46.35 -32.97 23.00
CA LEU A 1247 -45.34 -33.08 24.05
C LEU A 1247 -44.91 -34.54 24.25
N GLN A 1248 -45.87 -35.45 24.47
CA GLN A 1248 -45.56 -36.86 24.65
C GLN A 1248 -44.91 -37.46 23.39
N TYR A 1249 -45.43 -37.12 22.21
CA TYR A 1249 -44.89 -37.58 20.93
C TYR A 1249 -43.43 -37.12 20.67
N ALA A 1250 -43.09 -35.90 21.10
CA ALA A 1250 -41.74 -35.36 20.99
C ALA A 1250 -40.78 -35.98 22.02
N LEU A 1251 -41.24 -36.19 23.26
CA LEU A 1251 -40.44 -36.83 24.32
C LEU A 1251 -40.14 -38.31 24.06
N ASP A 1252 -40.98 -39.00 23.29
CA ASP A 1252 -40.76 -40.40 22.90
C ASP A 1252 -39.71 -40.57 21.76
N ARG A 1253 -39.13 -39.47 21.26
CA ARG A 1253 -38.11 -39.46 20.18
C ARG A 1253 -36.79 -38.83 20.63
N PRO A 1254 -35.67 -39.13 19.93
CA PRO A 1254 -34.41 -38.45 20.18
C PRO A 1254 -34.57 -36.93 20.03
N ALA A 1255 -34.05 -36.17 20.99
CA ALA A 1255 -34.20 -34.71 20.98
C ALA A 1255 -33.58 -34.04 19.74
N ALA A 1256 -32.54 -34.65 19.15
CA ALA A 1256 -31.91 -34.19 17.91
C ALA A 1256 -32.87 -34.14 16.71
N GLU A 1257 -33.92 -34.97 16.70
CA GLU A 1257 -34.93 -35.02 15.63
C GLU A 1257 -36.06 -34.01 15.83
N LEU A 1258 -36.05 -33.21 16.92
CA LEU A 1258 -37.17 -32.32 17.26
C LEU A 1258 -37.50 -31.32 16.13
N LEU A 1259 -36.52 -30.91 15.34
CA LEU A 1259 -36.72 -30.00 14.21
C LEU A 1259 -37.44 -30.64 13.02
N ASP A 1260 -37.38 -31.97 12.89
CA ASP A 1260 -38.03 -32.74 11.83
C ASP A 1260 -39.50 -33.06 12.16
N LEU A 1261 -39.95 -32.71 13.38
CA LEU A 1261 -41.33 -32.83 13.88
C LEU A 1261 -42.14 -31.52 13.69
#